data_AF-A0A348NN22-F1
#
_entry.id   AF-A0A348NN22-F1
#
_cell.length_a   1.000
_cell.length_b   1.000
_cell.length_c   1.000
_cell.angle_alpha   90.00
_cell.angle_beta   90.00
_cell.angle_gamma   90.00
#
_symmetry.space_group_name_H-M   'P 1'
#
loop_
_entity.id
_entity.type
_entity.pdbx_description
1 polymer ?
#
loop_
_entity_poly.entity_id
_entity_poly.type
_entity_poly.pdbx_seq_one_letter_code
_entity_poly.pdbx_strand_id
1 'polypeptide(L)'
;IRGVKTNIPFIENVVNHPIFVSGQATTTLIDTSKELFNFKRRRDRATKLLNLLGETIVNGNDQVKGRPVPVMDLPVIIPKYDHTHSLPKGTKDYLTKHGPEKFAQWTRNQKKLLVTDTTMRDAHQSLLAARMRSYDQLKVADAIAQRAGDLYSLECWGGATFDTSMRFLHENPFKRLRRLRERIPNICFQMLLRGANGVGYSNYPDNVIRGFIKHSAESGMDIFRVFDSLNYLPNLKVAMESIRKDTNSVCEATICYTGDILDDNRDKYTLQYYVNMAKELEQMGAHVLALKDMSGLCTPHAVFKLVKALRSEIAIPVHFHTHDSSGIAGASIIKAAEAGVDVVDLATASLSGLTSQPNLNSIVNALRGDKRDTGLDLQFLNELSIYWEAVRQFYGPFDTSPKFGSAEVYTHEMPGGQYTNLREQARALGLGARWPEVVRYYHEVNHLLGDIVKVTPSSKVVGDLAMFLLTKGVEPADLVNLEPGTAFPESVVDMLSGGLGQPKGGWPKAVQKVVLGDRKPFKGRPGARAEKVDLEAKRQEISKQFKREINNDDLFAYLMYPQVYTDLDKYIKQNGHARVLPTPAFFYGLKPGEEITVEIEEGKSLIVKLIYVSEPNEDGERTLTFELNGRARECVILDKSIKTESKKRAKADPANKMQVGAPIPAMVSSVAISVGQKVKKKDKLLVLEAMKMQTTVYALADGVIDKVEVQAGDQVDSKDLLVSLR
;
A
#
# COMPACT_ATOMS: atom_id res chain seq x y z
N ILE A 1 -30.67 24.87 2.44
CA ILE A 1 -31.60 24.42 1.39
C ILE A 1 -30.91 23.30 0.60
N ARG A 2 -31.48 22.09 0.58
CA ARG A 2 -31.01 20.92 -0.18
C ARG A 2 -32.23 20.25 -0.82
N GLY A 3 -32.06 19.58 -1.96
CA GLY A 3 -33.15 19.06 -2.80
C GLY A 3 -33.49 19.93 -4.01
N VAL A 4 -33.09 21.21 -4.00
CA VAL A 4 -33.22 22.15 -5.13
C VAL A 4 -31.97 23.01 -5.25
N LYS A 5 -31.66 23.48 -6.47
CA LYS A 5 -30.62 24.50 -6.69
C LYS A 5 -31.13 25.87 -6.23
N THR A 6 -30.25 26.70 -5.66
CA THR A 6 -30.60 28.04 -5.16
C THR A 6 -29.69 29.10 -5.77
N ASN A 7 -30.16 30.34 -5.85
CA ASN A 7 -29.37 31.52 -6.26
C ASN A 7 -28.40 32.03 -5.17
N ILE A 8 -28.36 31.42 -3.98
CA ILE A 8 -27.48 31.84 -2.87
C ILE A 8 -26.02 32.08 -3.29
N PRO A 9 -25.34 31.20 -4.06
CA PRO A 9 -23.94 31.44 -4.44
C PRO A 9 -23.76 32.68 -5.32
N PHE A 10 -24.77 33.02 -6.14
CA PHE A 10 -24.78 34.24 -6.92
C PHE A 10 -24.95 35.47 -6.02
N ILE A 11 -25.90 35.41 -5.07
CA ILE A 11 -26.08 36.47 -4.08
C ILE A 11 -24.82 36.68 -3.25
N GLU A 12 -24.16 35.60 -2.79
CA GLU A 12 -22.88 35.66 -2.08
C GLU A 12 -21.80 36.40 -2.89
N ASN A 13 -21.71 36.14 -4.20
CA ASN A 13 -20.78 36.87 -5.06
C ASN A 13 -21.15 38.35 -5.20
N VAL A 14 -22.45 38.66 -5.36
CA VAL A 14 -22.94 40.04 -5.48
C VAL A 14 -22.69 40.85 -4.21
N VAL A 15 -23.06 40.33 -3.03
CA VAL A 15 -22.95 41.09 -1.77
C VAL A 15 -21.51 41.32 -1.33
N ASN A 16 -20.57 40.50 -1.81
CA ASN A 16 -19.14 40.65 -1.55
C ASN A 16 -18.40 41.40 -2.68
N HIS A 17 -19.09 41.81 -3.74
CA HIS A 17 -18.46 42.48 -4.87
C HIS A 17 -18.04 43.91 -4.49
N PRO A 18 -16.81 44.38 -4.79
CA PRO A 18 -16.32 45.69 -4.35
C PRO A 18 -17.24 46.86 -4.73
N ILE A 19 -17.81 46.84 -5.94
CA ILE A 19 -18.75 47.87 -6.43
C ILE A 19 -20.09 47.84 -5.67
N PHE A 20 -20.54 46.66 -5.24
CA PHE A 20 -21.76 46.52 -4.46
C PHE A 20 -21.53 47.01 -3.02
N VAL A 21 -20.40 46.61 -2.42
CA VAL A 21 -19.99 47.00 -1.05
C VAL A 21 -19.76 48.52 -0.96
N SER A 22 -19.23 49.15 -2.00
CA SER A 22 -19.01 50.61 -2.04
C SER A 22 -20.29 51.43 -2.23
N GLY A 23 -21.45 50.79 -2.47
CA GLY A 23 -22.71 51.46 -2.75
C GLY A 23 -22.80 52.11 -4.14
N GLN A 24 -21.85 51.81 -5.04
CA GLN A 24 -21.76 52.41 -6.38
C GLN A 24 -22.33 51.50 -7.48
N ALA A 25 -23.06 50.45 -7.11
CA ALA A 25 -23.69 49.55 -8.05
C ALA A 25 -24.72 50.27 -8.94
N THR A 26 -24.59 50.09 -10.25
CA THR A 26 -25.58 50.55 -11.25
C THR A 26 -26.41 49.39 -11.76
N THR A 27 -27.42 49.67 -12.59
CA THR A 27 -28.29 48.65 -13.21
C THR A 27 -27.54 47.64 -14.08
N THR A 28 -26.32 47.95 -14.51
CA THR A 28 -25.51 47.10 -15.40
C THR A 28 -24.49 46.22 -14.68
N LEU A 29 -24.32 46.36 -13.35
CA LEU A 29 -23.31 45.63 -12.58
C LEU A 29 -23.33 44.12 -12.85
N ILE A 30 -24.51 43.51 -12.84
CA ILE A 30 -24.66 42.06 -13.04
C ILE A 30 -24.26 41.65 -14.46
N ASP A 31 -24.60 42.46 -15.46
CA ASP A 31 -24.36 42.15 -16.87
C ASP A 31 -22.89 42.35 -17.27
N THR A 32 -22.18 43.27 -16.59
CA THR A 32 -20.78 43.62 -16.91
C THR A 32 -19.76 42.87 -16.06
N SER A 33 -20.13 42.39 -14.87
CA SER A 33 -19.25 41.63 -13.96
C SER A 33 -19.39 40.12 -14.15
N LYS A 34 -18.72 39.58 -15.17
CA LYS A 34 -18.72 38.13 -15.48
C LYS A 34 -18.25 37.26 -14.31
N GLU A 35 -17.40 37.80 -13.45
CA GLU A 35 -16.90 37.18 -12.22
C GLU A 35 -17.99 36.83 -11.21
N LEU A 36 -19.16 37.49 -11.24
CA LEU A 36 -20.31 37.15 -10.38
C LEU A 36 -20.85 35.74 -10.65
N PHE A 37 -20.59 35.21 -11.85
CA PHE A 37 -20.98 33.86 -12.26
C PHE A 37 -19.87 32.81 -12.00
N ASN A 38 -18.74 33.22 -11.43
CA ASN A 38 -17.69 32.31 -10.97
C ASN A 38 -18.05 31.77 -9.58
N PHE A 39 -18.81 30.68 -9.55
CA PHE A 39 -19.23 30.07 -8.29
C PHE A 39 -18.13 29.20 -7.67
N LYS A 40 -17.79 29.47 -6.41
CA LYS A 40 -16.96 28.56 -5.62
C LYS A 40 -17.72 27.25 -5.42
N ARG A 41 -17.16 26.14 -5.92
CA ARG A 41 -17.76 24.82 -5.78
C ARG A 41 -17.85 24.44 -4.29
N ARG A 42 -19.08 24.38 -3.74
CA ARG A 42 -19.29 23.92 -2.36
C ARG A 42 -18.83 22.48 -2.22
N ARG A 43 -18.03 22.20 -1.18
CA ARG A 43 -17.52 20.86 -0.90
C ARG A 43 -18.61 20.02 -0.24
N ASP A 44 -19.12 19.02 -0.94
CA ASP A 44 -20.16 18.15 -0.41
C ASP A 44 -19.61 16.98 0.43
N ARG A 45 -18.84 17.31 1.47
CA ARG A 45 -18.12 16.31 2.29
C ARG A 45 -19.06 15.37 3.05
N ALA A 46 -20.12 15.92 3.63
CA ALA A 46 -21.05 15.16 4.46
C ALA A 46 -21.85 14.13 3.65
N THR A 47 -22.45 14.51 2.52
CA THR A 47 -23.19 13.55 1.66
C THR A 47 -22.30 12.43 1.19
N LYS A 48 -21.08 12.74 0.74
CA LYS A 48 -20.12 11.74 0.26
C LYS A 48 -19.76 10.74 1.36
N LEU A 49 -19.57 11.23 2.58
CA LEU A 49 -19.31 10.37 3.74
C LEU A 49 -20.51 9.47 4.08
N LEU A 50 -21.73 10.01 4.05
CA LEU A 50 -22.95 9.23 4.28
C LEU A 50 -23.15 8.18 3.18
N ASN A 51 -22.90 8.52 1.91
CA ASN A 51 -22.95 7.56 0.81
C ASN A 51 -21.90 6.45 0.98
N LEU A 52 -20.68 6.78 1.42
CA LEU A 52 -19.66 5.78 1.69
C LEU A 52 -20.07 4.83 2.83
N LEU A 53 -20.61 5.37 3.93
CA LEU A 53 -21.15 4.56 5.02
C LEU A 53 -22.30 3.69 4.52
N GLY A 54 -23.22 4.25 3.74
CA GLY A 54 -24.35 3.52 3.17
C GLY A 54 -23.93 2.39 2.23
N GLU A 55 -22.97 2.62 1.34
CA GLU A 55 -22.36 1.58 0.51
C GLU A 55 -21.76 0.47 1.37
N THR A 56 -21.05 0.83 2.45
CA THR A 56 -20.44 -0.16 3.36
C THR A 56 -21.50 -0.97 4.10
N ILE A 57 -22.59 -0.33 4.55
CA ILE A 57 -23.69 -0.97 5.27
C ILE A 57 -24.47 -1.93 4.36
N VAL A 58 -24.81 -1.50 3.14
CA VAL A 58 -25.65 -2.30 2.22
C VAL A 58 -24.83 -3.34 1.47
N ASN A 59 -23.70 -2.92 0.88
CA ASN A 59 -22.94 -3.76 -0.04
C ASN A 59 -21.72 -4.44 0.60
N GLY A 60 -21.33 -4.02 1.80
CA GLY A 60 -20.09 -4.44 2.46
C GLY A 60 -18.85 -3.75 1.88
N ASN A 61 -17.75 -3.76 2.64
CA ASN A 61 -16.44 -3.36 2.12
C ASN A 61 -15.78 -4.57 1.43
N ASP A 62 -15.39 -4.42 0.16
CA ASP A 62 -14.84 -5.51 -0.68
C ASP A 62 -13.67 -6.27 -0.06
N GLN A 63 -12.94 -5.65 0.88
CA GLN A 63 -11.79 -6.27 1.53
C GLN A 63 -12.17 -7.25 2.65
N VAL A 64 -13.33 -7.07 3.26
CA VAL A 64 -13.81 -7.89 4.39
C VAL A 64 -15.15 -8.56 4.10
N LYS A 65 -15.79 -8.25 2.98
CA LYS A 65 -17.05 -8.84 2.55
C LYS A 65 -16.92 -10.37 2.50
N GLY A 66 -17.88 -11.07 3.09
CA GLY A 66 -17.90 -12.53 3.18
C GLY A 66 -16.95 -13.11 4.23
N ARG A 67 -16.23 -12.28 4.99
CA ARG A 67 -15.45 -12.71 6.15
C ARG A 67 -16.25 -12.43 7.44
N PRO A 68 -16.09 -13.24 8.51
CA PRO A 68 -16.71 -12.96 9.79
C PRO A 68 -16.30 -11.57 10.31
N VAL A 69 -17.28 -10.78 10.78
CA VAL A 69 -17.00 -9.52 11.49
C VAL A 69 -16.37 -9.88 12.83
N PRO A 70 -15.21 -9.30 13.19
CA PRO A 70 -14.54 -9.60 14.45
C PRO A 70 -15.37 -9.14 15.65
N VAL A 71 -15.26 -9.87 16.75
CA VAL A 71 -15.72 -9.39 18.07
C VAL A 71 -14.74 -8.31 18.53
N MET A 72 -15.28 -7.13 18.87
CA MET A 72 -14.52 -5.93 19.26
C MET A 72 -14.95 -5.52 20.68
N ASP A 73 -14.64 -6.38 21.65
CA ASP A 73 -15.01 -6.25 23.06
C ASP A 73 -13.98 -5.47 23.91
N LEU A 74 -12.75 -5.31 23.42
CA LEU A 74 -11.74 -4.50 24.13
C LEU A 74 -11.98 -3.01 23.85
N PRO A 75 -12.10 -2.18 24.89
CA PRO A 75 -12.24 -0.75 24.70
C PRO A 75 -10.94 -0.13 24.19
N VAL A 76 -11.05 0.82 23.28
CA VAL A 76 -9.90 1.62 22.82
C VAL A 76 -9.53 2.63 23.91
N ILE A 77 -8.41 2.37 24.59
CA ILE A 77 -7.85 3.27 25.61
C ILE A 77 -6.66 4.00 25.00
N ILE A 78 -6.80 5.31 24.76
CA ILE A 78 -5.72 6.15 24.24
C ILE A 78 -4.78 6.53 25.41
N PRO A 79 -3.46 6.26 25.32
CA PRO A 79 -2.51 6.67 26.34
C PRO A 79 -2.56 8.19 26.57
N LYS A 80 -2.51 8.60 27.84
CA LYS A 80 -2.58 10.01 28.20
C LYS A 80 -1.29 10.73 27.80
N TYR A 81 -1.45 11.99 27.40
CA TYR A 81 -0.38 12.93 27.19
C TYR A 81 -0.82 14.32 27.66
N ASP A 82 0.13 15.14 28.07
CA ASP A 82 -0.11 16.49 28.55
C ASP A 82 0.25 17.52 27.49
N HIS A 83 -0.76 18.19 26.94
CA HIS A 83 -0.62 19.21 25.90
C HIS A 83 0.00 20.53 26.41
N THR A 84 0.15 20.69 27.73
CA THR A 84 0.78 21.88 28.33
C THR A 84 2.30 21.77 28.45
N HIS A 85 2.84 20.55 28.43
CA HIS A 85 4.27 20.30 28.53
C HIS A 85 4.96 20.35 27.17
N SER A 86 6.14 20.96 27.12
CA SER A 86 6.99 20.90 25.94
C SER A 86 7.46 19.48 25.66
N LEU A 87 7.52 19.09 24.38
CA LEU A 87 8.05 17.80 23.98
C LEU A 87 9.53 17.65 24.38
N PRO A 88 9.97 16.44 24.80
CA PRO A 88 11.38 16.19 25.06
C PRO A 88 12.17 16.26 23.75
N LYS A 89 13.44 16.68 23.84
CA LYS A 89 14.34 16.62 22.68
C LYS A 89 14.66 15.16 22.34
N GLY A 90 14.49 14.79 21.08
CA GLY A 90 14.74 13.43 20.60
C GLY A 90 15.79 13.36 19.49
N THR A 91 15.84 12.21 18.82
CA THR A 91 16.81 11.93 17.75
C THR A 91 16.66 12.84 16.55
N LYS A 92 15.45 13.32 16.24
CA LYS A 92 15.23 14.28 15.14
C LYS A 92 15.88 15.63 15.45
N ASP A 93 15.78 16.10 16.69
CA ASP A 93 16.43 17.34 17.09
C ASP A 93 17.95 17.25 16.95
N TYR A 94 18.53 16.11 17.36
CA TYR A 94 19.96 15.87 17.23
C TYR A 94 20.39 15.83 15.76
N LEU A 95 19.68 15.06 14.92
CA LEU A 95 19.97 14.96 13.49
C LEU A 95 19.89 16.32 12.80
N THR A 96 18.83 17.08 13.04
CA THR A 96 18.65 18.43 12.46
C THR A 96 19.78 19.37 12.87
N LYS A 97 20.22 19.32 14.13
CA LYS A 97 21.26 20.20 14.65
C LYS A 97 22.67 19.82 14.18
N HIS A 98 22.96 18.53 14.10
CA HIS A 98 24.34 18.05 13.94
C HIS A 98 24.65 17.46 12.56
N GLY A 99 23.62 17.22 11.74
CA GLY A 99 23.76 16.54 10.47
C GLY A 99 24.00 15.04 10.64
N PRO A 100 23.92 14.28 9.55
CA PRO A 100 23.80 12.84 9.65
C PRO A 100 25.14 12.12 9.93
N GLU A 101 26.29 12.76 9.65
CA GLU A 101 27.61 12.20 9.97
C GLU A 101 27.84 12.15 11.49
N LYS A 102 27.55 13.27 12.17
CA LYS A 102 27.61 13.34 13.63
C LYS A 102 26.51 12.50 14.28
N PHE A 103 25.37 12.33 13.60
CA PHE A 103 24.33 11.40 14.05
C PHE A 103 24.84 9.96 14.04
N ALA A 104 25.47 9.49 12.95
CA ALA A 104 26.06 8.15 12.90
C ALA A 104 27.18 7.95 13.94
N GLN A 105 28.05 8.95 14.13
CA GLN A 105 29.07 8.90 15.19
C GLN A 105 28.43 8.83 16.58
N TRP A 106 27.38 9.61 16.84
CA TRP A 106 26.63 9.57 18.09
C TRP A 106 26.00 8.20 18.32
N THR A 107 25.39 7.60 17.29
CA THR A 107 24.81 6.25 17.32
C THR A 107 25.88 5.21 17.70
N ARG A 108 27.06 5.27 17.04
CA ARG A 108 28.18 4.34 17.30
C ARG A 108 28.70 4.40 18.73
N ASN A 109 28.64 5.58 19.34
CA ASN A 109 29.15 5.85 20.67
C ASN A 109 28.14 5.56 21.80
N GLN A 110 26.90 5.16 21.47
CA GLN A 110 25.90 4.86 22.50
C GLN A 110 26.24 3.57 23.27
N LYS A 111 26.25 3.69 24.60
CA LYS A 111 26.34 2.54 25.50
C LYS A 111 25.02 1.78 25.60
N LYS A 112 23.88 2.49 25.56
CA LYS A 112 22.55 1.87 25.51
C LYS A 112 22.31 1.15 24.19
N LEU A 113 21.47 0.11 24.21
CA LEU A 113 20.90 -0.41 22.98
C LEU A 113 19.83 0.56 22.47
N LEU A 114 20.05 1.10 21.27
CA LEU A 114 19.08 1.96 20.62
C LEU A 114 17.98 1.11 19.95
N VAL A 115 16.74 1.62 19.96
CA VAL A 115 15.57 0.88 19.47
C VAL A 115 14.83 1.68 18.41
N THR A 116 14.59 1.05 17.28
CA THR A 116 13.60 1.45 16.27
C THR A 116 12.29 0.73 16.55
N ASP A 117 11.18 1.46 16.67
CA ASP A 117 9.85 0.83 16.72
C ASP A 117 9.26 0.70 15.31
N THR A 118 8.91 -0.53 14.93
CA THR A 118 8.35 -0.89 13.62
C THR A 118 6.83 -1.02 13.61
N THR A 119 6.16 -0.73 14.73
CA THR A 119 4.70 -0.93 14.91
C THR A 119 3.88 -0.27 13.80
N MET A 120 4.27 0.92 13.34
CA MET A 120 3.55 1.70 12.33
C MET A 120 3.91 1.35 10.88
N ARG A 121 4.83 0.40 10.63
CA ARG A 121 5.23 -0.06 9.29
C ARG A 121 5.34 -1.57 9.17
N ASP A 122 6.41 -2.20 9.64
CA ASP A 122 6.69 -3.61 9.34
C ASP A 122 5.82 -4.58 10.12
N ALA A 123 5.46 -4.23 11.36
CA ALA A 123 4.66 -5.09 12.21
C ALA A 123 3.30 -5.40 11.59
N HIS A 124 2.53 -4.36 11.25
CA HIS A 124 1.23 -4.52 10.59
C HIS A 124 1.34 -4.96 9.13
N GLN A 125 2.47 -4.71 8.46
CA GLN A 125 2.73 -5.31 7.15
C GLN A 125 2.82 -6.84 7.25
N SER A 126 3.44 -7.33 8.32
CA SER A 126 3.69 -8.76 8.54
C SER A 126 2.48 -9.49 9.12
N LEU A 127 1.76 -8.86 10.04
CA LEU A 127 0.62 -9.45 10.75
C LEU A 127 -0.73 -9.17 10.06
N LEU A 128 -0.93 -7.95 9.56
CA LEU A 128 -2.25 -7.40 9.17
C LEU A 128 -2.29 -6.98 7.69
N ALA A 129 -1.44 -7.58 6.85
CA ALA A 129 -1.34 -7.30 5.42
C ALA A 129 -1.21 -5.79 5.09
N ALA A 130 -0.50 -5.02 5.92
CA ALA A 130 -0.30 -3.58 5.80
C ALA A 130 -1.60 -2.74 5.80
N ARG A 131 -2.65 -3.20 6.48
CA ARG A 131 -3.96 -2.53 6.51
C ARG A 131 -4.13 -1.48 7.61
N MET A 132 -3.14 -1.27 8.47
CA MET A 132 -3.25 -0.25 9.52
C MET A 132 -3.44 1.16 8.92
N ARG A 133 -4.51 1.83 9.34
CA ARG A 133 -4.97 3.10 8.79
C ARG A 133 -4.27 4.28 9.46
N SER A 134 -4.18 5.40 8.75
CA SER A 134 -3.70 6.65 9.35
C SER A 134 -4.53 7.07 10.57
N TYR A 135 -5.83 6.74 10.57
CA TYR A 135 -6.73 7.05 11.68
C TYR A 135 -6.18 6.53 13.00
N ASP A 136 -5.86 5.24 13.09
CA ASP A 136 -5.42 4.61 14.34
C ASP A 136 -3.99 5.00 14.70
N GLN A 137 -3.11 5.21 13.72
CA GLN A 137 -1.75 5.69 13.96
C GLN A 137 -1.73 7.10 14.56
N LEU A 138 -2.59 8.00 14.05
CA LEU A 138 -2.62 9.38 14.50
C LEU A 138 -3.16 9.52 15.92
N LYS A 139 -4.04 8.61 16.39
CA LYS A 139 -4.65 8.72 17.74
C LYS A 139 -3.64 8.63 18.89
N VAL A 140 -2.50 7.99 18.68
CA VAL A 140 -1.44 7.82 19.70
C VAL A 140 -0.18 8.65 19.42
N ALA A 141 -0.16 9.43 18.34
CA ALA A 141 1.03 10.14 17.89
C ALA A 141 1.59 11.11 18.95
N ASP A 142 0.76 11.95 19.56
CA ASP A 142 1.22 12.92 20.57
C ASP A 142 1.77 12.23 21.81
N ALA A 143 1.14 11.13 22.24
CA ALA A 143 1.60 10.35 23.39
C ALA A 143 2.96 9.70 23.11
N ILE A 144 3.16 9.17 21.90
CA ILE A 144 4.46 8.64 21.46
C ILE A 144 5.52 9.74 21.44
N ALA A 145 5.21 10.91 20.88
CA ALA A 145 6.13 12.04 20.83
C ALA A 145 6.57 12.48 22.24
N GLN A 146 5.64 12.53 23.18
CA GLN A 146 5.93 12.98 24.55
C GLN A 146 6.64 11.92 25.40
N ARG A 147 6.24 10.64 25.30
CA ARG A 147 6.65 9.59 26.26
C ARG A 147 7.59 8.53 25.69
N ALA A 148 7.80 8.51 24.38
CA ALA A 148 8.78 7.66 23.71
C ALA A 148 9.78 8.47 22.87
N GLY A 149 10.06 9.72 23.27
CA GLY A 149 11.02 10.62 22.61
C GLY A 149 12.46 10.07 22.52
N ASP A 150 12.80 9.08 23.34
CA ASP A 150 14.10 8.40 23.39
C ASP A 150 14.28 7.27 22.37
N LEU A 151 13.25 6.94 21.58
CA LEU A 151 13.37 6.00 20.46
C LEU A 151 14.40 6.50 19.44
N TYR A 152 15.17 5.57 18.86
CA TYR A 152 16.10 5.89 17.78
C TYR A 152 15.36 6.42 16.56
N SER A 153 14.35 5.67 16.13
CA SER A 153 13.44 6.07 15.07
C SER A 153 12.09 5.38 15.21
N LEU A 154 11.09 5.93 14.54
CA LEU A 154 9.85 5.25 14.23
C LEU A 154 9.89 4.84 12.76
N GLU A 155 9.88 3.55 12.51
CA GLU A 155 9.71 3.06 11.15
C GLU A 155 8.21 3.10 10.80
N CYS A 156 7.83 4.10 10.02
CA CYS A 156 6.41 4.43 9.79
C CYS A 156 6.05 4.55 8.29
N TRP A 157 6.99 4.24 7.38
CA TRP A 157 6.81 4.51 5.96
C TRP A 157 7.64 3.60 5.03
N GLY A 158 7.35 3.64 3.73
CA GLY A 158 7.98 2.74 2.76
C GLY A 158 7.47 1.30 2.87
N GLY A 159 8.24 0.35 2.33
CA GLY A 159 7.75 -1.03 2.17
C GLY A 159 6.43 -1.08 1.38
N ALA A 160 5.48 -1.91 1.80
CA ALA A 160 4.17 -2.03 1.16
C ALA A 160 3.19 -0.90 1.55
N THR A 161 3.49 -0.10 2.58
CA THR A 161 2.55 0.90 3.11
C THR A 161 2.22 2.00 2.10
N PHE A 162 3.15 2.31 1.19
CA PHE A 162 2.92 3.32 0.15
C PHE A 162 1.80 2.90 -0.82
N ASP A 163 1.89 1.71 -1.42
CA ASP A 163 0.84 1.16 -2.29
C ASP A 163 -0.46 0.89 -1.53
N THR A 164 -0.36 0.17 -0.40
CA THR A 164 -1.55 -0.30 0.32
C THR A 164 -2.38 0.84 0.90
N SER A 165 -1.76 1.93 1.35
CA SER A 165 -2.49 3.13 1.78
C SER A 165 -3.36 3.70 0.65
N MET A 166 -2.86 3.76 -0.58
CA MET A 166 -3.63 4.28 -1.71
C MET A 166 -4.65 3.27 -2.23
N ARG A 167 -4.20 2.04 -2.49
CA ARG A 167 -4.98 0.98 -3.15
C ARG A 167 -6.14 0.50 -2.30
N PHE A 168 -5.89 0.32 -1.00
CA PHE A 168 -6.81 -0.38 -0.10
C PHE A 168 -7.40 0.53 0.97
N LEU A 169 -6.65 1.52 1.45
CA LEU A 169 -7.12 2.41 2.51
C LEU A 169 -7.66 3.74 1.96
N HIS A 170 -7.46 3.99 0.67
CA HIS A 170 -7.85 5.21 -0.03
C HIS A 170 -7.27 6.49 0.62
N GLU A 171 -6.03 6.39 1.06
CA GLU A 171 -5.24 7.42 1.74
C GLU A 171 -4.00 7.76 0.91
N ASN A 172 -3.65 9.05 0.84
CA ASN A 172 -2.38 9.46 0.24
C ASN A 172 -1.25 9.28 1.29
N PRO A 173 -0.19 8.51 0.99
CA PRO A 173 0.86 8.21 1.95
C PRO A 173 1.65 9.45 2.38
N PHE A 174 1.87 10.44 1.50
CA PHE A 174 2.59 11.67 1.86
C PHE A 174 1.78 12.50 2.86
N LYS A 175 0.45 12.49 2.72
CA LYS A 175 -0.44 13.13 3.70
C LYS A 175 -0.42 12.41 5.04
N ARG A 176 -0.23 11.08 5.07
CA ARG A 176 0.02 10.32 6.31
C ARG A 176 1.32 10.78 6.96
N LEU A 177 2.42 10.81 6.18
CA LEU A 177 3.74 11.22 6.65
C LEU A 177 3.72 12.61 7.28
N ARG A 178 3.17 13.61 6.59
CA ARG A 178 3.12 15.00 7.09
C ARG A 178 2.35 15.14 8.40
N ARG A 179 1.20 14.46 8.53
CA ARG A 179 0.40 14.50 9.77
C ARG A 179 1.09 13.81 10.94
N LEU A 180 1.73 12.67 10.67
CA LEU A 180 2.54 12.01 11.70
C LEU A 180 3.72 12.91 12.09
N ARG A 181 4.35 13.61 11.13
CA ARG A 181 5.49 14.49 11.42
C ARG A 181 5.11 15.71 12.22
N GLU A 182 3.96 16.30 11.93
CA GLU A 182 3.39 17.40 12.71
C GLU A 182 3.17 17.01 14.17
N ARG A 183 2.64 15.81 14.43
CA ARG A 183 2.35 15.32 15.79
C ARG A 183 3.56 14.72 16.51
N ILE A 184 4.56 14.25 15.77
CA ILE A 184 5.78 13.65 16.30
C ILE A 184 6.98 14.40 15.71
N PRO A 185 7.33 15.60 16.19
CA PRO A 185 8.42 16.37 15.59
C PRO A 185 9.82 15.98 16.09
N ASN A 186 9.93 15.26 17.20
CA ASN A 186 11.17 15.05 17.96
C ASN A 186 11.87 13.69 17.73
N ILE A 187 11.17 12.69 17.16
CA ILE A 187 11.73 11.35 16.87
C ILE A 187 12.06 11.22 15.39
N CYS A 188 13.21 10.66 15.01
CA CYS A 188 13.50 10.39 13.59
C CYS A 188 12.45 9.46 12.96
N PHE A 189 11.98 9.79 11.75
CA PHE A 189 11.20 8.86 10.94
C PHE A 189 12.07 8.05 10.00
N GLN A 190 11.81 6.75 9.96
CA GLN A 190 12.52 5.80 9.13
C GLN A 190 11.59 5.19 8.08
N MET A 191 12.14 4.96 6.88
CA MET A 191 11.47 4.21 5.83
C MET A 191 12.34 3.10 5.25
N LEU A 192 11.66 2.07 4.74
CA LEU A 192 12.27 1.04 3.89
C LEU A 192 12.14 1.43 2.41
N LEU A 193 13.28 1.55 1.72
CA LEU A 193 13.39 1.97 0.32
C LEU A 193 14.12 0.91 -0.52
N ARG A 194 13.56 0.51 -1.66
CA ARG A 194 14.28 -0.30 -2.65
C ARG A 194 15.17 0.60 -3.49
N GLY A 195 16.46 0.29 -3.60
CA GLY A 195 17.43 1.16 -4.28
C GLY A 195 17.05 1.54 -5.71
N ALA A 196 16.71 0.55 -6.55
CA ALA A 196 16.38 0.78 -7.95
C ALA A 196 14.91 1.15 -8.21
N ASN A 197 14.02 0.86 -7.25
CA ASN A 197 12.57 0.90 -7.46
C ASN A 197 11.85 1.91 -6.55
N GLY A 198 12.56 2.55 -5.62
CA GLY A 198 11.95 3.37 -4.57
C GLY A 198 10.95 2.56 -3.75
N VAL A 199 9.67 2.88 -3.89
CA VAL A 199 8.55 2.15 -3.25
C VAL A 199 7.68 1.39 -4.24
N GLY A 200 8.06 1.37 -5.52
CA GLY A 200 7.32 0.74 -6.61
C GLY A 200 7.70 -0.71 -6.91
N TYR A 201 7.06 -1.28 -7.93
CA TYR A 201 7.30 -2.66 -8.42
C TYR A 201 8.08 -2.74 -9.73
N SER A 202 8.31 -1.61 -10.40
CA SER A 202 9.04 -1.53 -11.67
C SER A 202 10.34 -0.74 -11.49
N ASN A 203 11.24 -0.82 -12.46
CA ASN A 203 12.44 0.02 -12.45
C ASN A 203 12.10 1.43 -12.91
N TYR A 204 12.66 2.42 -12.22
CA TYR A 204 12.46 3.82 -12.56
C TYR A 204 13.77 4.45 -13.04
N PRO A 205 13.69 5.44 -13.94
CA PRO A 205 14.83 6.29 -14.29
C PRO A 205 15.41 6.98 -13.05
N ASP A 206 16.72 7.23 -13.07
CA ASP A 206 17.46 7.79 -11.94
C ASP A 206 16.85 9.08 -11.39
N ASN A 207 16.38 9.96 -12.27
CA ASN A 207 15.83 11.25 -11.88
C ASN A 207 14.49 11.12 -11.14
N VAL A 208 13.71 10.06 -11.40
CA VAL A 208 12.49 9.76 -10.64
C VAL A 208 12.84 9.30 -9.23
N ILE A 209 13.83 8.42 -9.08
CA ILE A 209 14.30 7.95 -7.76
C ILE A 209 14.89 9.11 -6.95
N ARG A 210 15.76 9.93 -7.56
CA ARG A 210 16.34 11.12 -6.90
C ARG A 210 15.25 12.10 -6.44
N GLY A 211 14.31 12.40 -7.34
CA GLY A 211 13.18 13.29 -7.03
C GLY A 211 12.32 12.75 -5.88
N PHE A 212 12.03 11.45 -5.88
CA PHE A 212 11.25 10.81 -4.81
C PHE A 212 11.95 10.88 -3.46
N ILE A 213 13.26 10.59 -3.41
CA ILE A 213 14.06 10.65 -2.18
C ILE A 213 14.08 12.08 -1.62
N LYS A 214 14.41 13.06 -2.47
CA LYS A 214 14.43 14.46 -2.08
C LYS A 214 13.09 14.92 -1.53
N HIS A 215 12.00 14.64 -2.24
CA HIS A 215 10.65 15.01 -1.81
C HIS A 215 10.21 14.28 -0.54
N SER A 216 10.63 13.02 -0.35
CA SER A 216 10.37 12.27 0.88
C SER A 216 11.09 12.88 2.09
N ALA A 217 12.34 13.31 1.91
CA ALA A 217 13.10 14.01 2.95
C ALA A 217 12.47 15.36 3.31
N GLU A 218 12.11 16.17 2.31
CA GLU A 218 11.37 17.44 2.47
C GLU A 218 10.00 17.26 3.13
N SER A 219 9.41 16.07 3.02
CA SER A 219 8.13 15.72 3.64
C SER A 219 8.25 15.23 5.09
N GLY A 220 9.48 15.06 5.59
CA GLY A 220 9.75 14.68 6.99
C GLY A 220 10.42 13.32 7.18
N MET A 221 11.00 12.71 6.12
CA MET A 221 11.74 11.45 6.25
C MET A 221 13.20 11.67 6.65
N ASP A 222 13.64 10.98 7.70
CA ASP A 222 14.94 11.23 8.34
C ASP A 222 15.95 10.14 8.08
N ILE A 223 15.51 8.87 8.03
CA ILE A 223 16.37 7.70 7.82
C ILE A 223 15.82 6.89 6.66
N PHE A 224 16.67 6.69 5.65
CA PHE A 224 16.36 5.86 4.49
C PHE A 224 17.13 4.56 4.60
N ARG A 225 16.44 3.47 4.96
CA ARG A 225 16.98 2.12 4.88
C ARG A 225 16.89 1.63 3.44
N VAL A 226 18.01 1.68 2.72
CA VAL A 226 18.10 1.34 1.29
C VAL A 226 18.60 -0.08 1.13
N PHE A 227 17.80 -0.92 0.48
CA PHE A 227 18.13 -2.32 0.21
C PHE A 227 17.89 -2.70 -1.26
N ASP A 228 18.47 -3.82 -1.68
CA ASP A 228 18.25 -4.45 -2.97
C ASP A 228 17.80 -5.90 -2.75
N SER A 229 16.85 -6.38 -3.54
CA SER A 229 16.25 -7.69 -3.29
C SER A 229 17.17 -8.88 -3.57
N LEU A 230 18.31 -8.66 -4.23
CA LEU A 230 19.31 -9.66 -4.55
C LEU A 230 20.68 -9.33 -3.92
N ASN A 231 20.74 -8.33 -3.04
CA ASN A 231 21.98 -7.70 -2.56
C ASN A 231 22.89 -7.22 -3.71
N TYR A 232 22.31 -6.78 -4.82
CA TYR A 232 23.02 -6.27 -5.98
C TYR A 232 23.36 -4.78 -5.79
N LEU A 233 24.53 -4.50 -5.22
CA LEU A 233 24.97 -3.15 -4.83
C LEU A 233 24.86 -2.06 -5.91
N PRO A 234 25.07 -2.33 -7.22
CA PRO A 234 24.86 -1.32 -8.25
C PRO A 234 23.45 -0.70 -8.21
N ASN A 235 22.42 -1.45 -7.82
CA ASN A 235 21.05 -0.94 -7.68
C ASN A 235 20.89 0.05 -6.51
N LEU A 236 21.78 0.05 -5.53
CA LEU A 236 21.74 0.96 -4.38
C LEU A 236 22.35 2.33 -4.70
N LYS A 237 23.28 2.38 -5.66
CA LYS A 237 24.13 3.55 -5.93
C LYS A 237 23.34 4.86 -6.09
N VAL A 238 22.31 4.87 -6.93
CA VAL A 238 21.54 6.10 -7.22
C VAL A 238 20.84 6.62 -5.98
N ALA A 239 20.21 5.73 -5.21
CA ALA A 239 19.51 6.09 -3.99
C ALA A 239 20.48 6.59 -2.90
N MET A 240 21.56 5.86 -2.66
CA MET A 240 22.57 6.23 -1.67
C MET A 240 23.21 7.59 -2.01
N GLU A 241 23.61 7.81 -3.26
CA GLU A 241 24.14 9.09 -3.71
C GLU A 241 23.13 10.23 -3.55
N SER A 242 21.85 9.98 -3.81
CA SER A 242 20.82 11.01 -3.67
C SER A 242 20.59 11.39 -2.21
N ILE A 243 20.50 10.41 -1.31
CA ILE A 243 20.39 10.67 0.12
C ILE A 243 21.61 11.47 0.60
N ARG A 244 22.81 11.08 0.15
CA ARG A 244 24.08 11.73 0.50
C ARG A 244 24.17 13.19 0.05
N LYS A 245 23.76 13.47 -1.19
CA LYS A 245 24.04 14.76 -1.86
C LYS A 245 22.86 15.71 -1.84
N ASP A 246 21.64 15.17 -1.89
CA ASP A 246 20.42 15.95 -2.12
C ASP A 246 19.59 16.14 -0.84
N THR A 247 20.00 15.57 0.30
CA THR A 247 19.25 15.60 1.57
C THR A 247 20.15 15.76 2.80
N ASN A 248 19.54 16.10 3.94
CA ASN A 248 20.17 16.05 5.27
C ASN A 248 19.79 14.78 6.05
N SER A 249 19.31 13.74 5.35
CA SER A 249 18.82 12.50 5.94
C SER A 249 19.93 11.45 6.07
N VAL A 250 19.67 10.44 6.89
CA VAL A 250 20.58 9.32 7.13
C VAL A 250 20.42 8.26 6.03
N CYS A 251 21.46 8.03 5.23
CA CYS A 251 21.63 6.87 4.38
C CYS A 251 22.00 5.62 5.21
N GLU A 252 21.05 4.72 5.39
CA GLU A 252 21.27 3.42 6.00
C GLU A 252 21.30 2.34 4.91
N ALA A 253 22.49 1.85 4.57
CA ALA A 253 22.66 0.88 3.49
C ALA A 253 22.51 -0.55 4.02
N THR A 254 21.82 -1.41 3.28
CA THR A 254 21.35 -2.69 3.82
C THR A 254 22.01 -3.89 3.15
N ILE A 255 22.36 -4.88 3.98
CA ILE A 255 22.62 -6.25 3.55
C ILE A 255 21.45 -7.12 4.00
N CYS A 256 20.78 -7.78 3.06
CA CYS A 256 19.76 -8.78 3.37
C CYS A 256 20.43 -10.11 3.76
N TYR A 257 20.11 -10.63 4.95
CA TYR A 257 20.62 -11.90 5.45
C TYR A 257 19.83 -13.07 4.87
N THR A 258 20.52 -14.08 4.37
CA THR A 258 19.94 -15.33 3.86
C THR A 258 20.89 -16.49 4.14
N GLY A 259 20.36 -17.71 4.20
CA GLY A 259 21.12 -18.89 4.55
C GLY A 259 21.58 -18.91 6.00
N ASP A 260 22.66 -19.65 6.26
CA ASP A 260 23.24 -19.81 7.59
C ASP A 260 24.76 -19.73 7.51
N ILE A 261 25.35 -18.72 8.15
CA ILE A 261 26.82 -18.55 8.20
C ILE A 261 27.53 -19.58 9.08
N LEU A 262 26.77 -20.44 9.75
CA LEU A 262 27.26 -21.54 10.56
C LEU A 262 27.17 -22.90 9.85
N ASP A 263 26.52 -22.97 8.68
CA ASP A 263 26.44 -24.19 7.87
C ASP A 263 27.55 -24.20 6.82
N ASP A 264 28.59 -25.01 7.07
CA ASP A 264 29.72 -25.16 6.16
C ASP A 264 29.34 -25.77 4.79
N ASN A 265 28.15 -26.38 4.67
CA ASN A 265 27.64 -26.90 3.40
C ASN A 265 26.99 -25.82 2.52
N ARG A 266 26.78 -24.61 3.03
CA ARG A 266 26.22 -23.47 2.29
C ARG A 266 27.26 -22.37 2.09
N ASP A 267 28.23 -22.64 1.23
CA ASP A 267 29.41 -21.79 0.96
C ASP A 267 29.14 -20.51 0.13
N LYS A 268 27.89 -20.27 -0.30
CA LYS A 268 27.52 -19.11 -1.12
C LYS A 268 27.41 -17.80 -0.32
N TYR A 269 26.80 -17.86 0.86
CA TYR A 269 26.48 -16.71 1.72
C TYR A 269 27.25 -16.79 3.05
N THR A 270 28.58 -16.89 2.96
CA THR A 270 29.48 -17.03 4.12
C THR A 270 29.60 -15.75 4.94
N LEU A 271 30.21 -15.84 6.13
CA LEU A 271 30.58 -14.66 6.92
C LEU A 271 31.40 -13.64 6.10
N GLN A 272 32.33 -14.10 5.26
CA GLN A 272 33.17 -13.24 4.42
C GLN A 272 32.34 -12.49 3.36
N TYR A 273 31.28 -13.11 2.83
CA TYR A 273 30.34 -12.44 1.92
C TYR A 273 29.73 -11.19 2.57
N TYR A 274 29.26 -11.32 3.82
CA TYR A 274 28.66 -10.21 4.56
C TYR A 274 29.69 -9.12 4.91
N VAL A 275 30.88 -9.51 5.37
CA VAL A 275 31.95 -8.55 5.72
C VAL A 275 32.42 -7.76 4.49
N ASN A 276 32.64 -8.43 3.35
CA ASN A 276 33.06 -7.75 2.12
C ASN A 276 32.01 -6.73 1.65
N MET A 277 30.73 -7.11 1.70
CA MET A 277 29.64 -6.24 1.32
C MET A 277 29.51 -5.03 2.26
N ALA A 278 29.72 -5.23 3.57
CA ALA A 278 29.69 -4.15 4.55
C ALA A 278 30.78 -3.10 4.26
N LYS A 279 32.00 -3.53 3.95
CA LYS A 279 33.10 -2.64 3.57
C LYS A 279 32.79 -1.86 2.29
N GLU A 280 32.21 -2.52 1.29
CA GLU A 280 31.83 -1.86 0.04
C GLU A 280 30.73 -0.82 0.26
N LEU A 281 29.72 -1.13 1.08
CA LEU A 281 28.65 -0.19 1.44
C LEU A 281 29.15 1.02 2.23
N GLU A 282 30.10 0.82 3.15
CA GLU A 282 30.77 1.92 3.85
C GLU A 282 31.53 2.83 2.86
N GLN A 283 32.29 2.24 1.94
CA GLN A 283 32.98 2.99 0.87
C GLN A 283 32.02 3.73 -0.07
N MET A 284 30.81 3.19 -0.27
CA MET A 284 29.74 3.85 -1.03
C MET A 284 29.09 5.03 -0.27
N GLY A 285 29.48 5.29 0.98
CA GLY A 285 29.00 6.42 1.78
C GLY A 285 27.77 6.13 2.62
N ALA A 286 27.56 4.87 3.03
CA ALA A 286 26.59 4.54 4.06
C ALA A 286 26.96 5.24 5.38
N HIS A 287 25.98 5.81 6.08
CA HIS A 287 26.20 6.29 7.44
C HIS A 287 26.03 5.21 8.48
N VAL A 288 25.15 4.25 8.20
CA VAL A 288 24.74 3.15 9.05
C VAL A 288 24.61 1.93 8.15
N LEU A 289 25.08 0.78 8.64
CA LEU A 289 24.86 -0.50 7.99
C LEU A 289 23.63 -1.17 8.60
N ALA A 290 22.61 -1.45 7.81
CA ALA A 290 21.52 -2.33 8.21
C ALA A 290 21.84 -3.79 7.87
N LEU A 291 21.73 -4.67 8.85
CA LEU A 291 21.66 -6.11 8.64
C LEU A 291 20.18 -6.53 8.70
N LYS A 292 19.57 -6.76 7.52
CA LYS A 292 18.15 -7.08 7.39
C LYS A 292 17.93 -8.58 7.24
N ASP A 293 17.59 -9.24 8.32
CA ASP A 293 17.09 -10.61 8.34
C ASP A 293 15.56 -10.62 8.16
N MET A 294 15.12 -10.55 6.90
CA MET A 294 13.70 -10.40 6.53
C MET A 294 12.81 -11.60 6.85
N SER A 295 13.40 -12.75 7.16
CA SER A 295 12.66 -14.01 7.40
C SER A 295 12.80 -14.49 8.85
N GLY A 296 13.83 -14.07 9.60
CA GLY A 296 14.10 -14.57 10.95
C GLY A 296 15.07 -15.74 10.97
N LEU A 297 16.04 -15.75 10.05
CA LEU A 297 17.01 -16.83 9.85
C LEU A 297 18.25 -16.69 10.73
N CYS A 298 18.58 -15.46 11.16
CA CYS A 298 19.83 -15.19 11.86
C CYS A 298 19.72 -15.65 13.32
N THR A 299 20.13 -16.89 13.57
CA THR A 299 20.09 -17.51 14.90
C THR A 299 20.96 -16.77 15.92
N PRO A 300 20.77 -17.00 17.24
CA PRO A 300 21.50 -16.24 18.26
C PRO A 300 23.03 -16.37 18.16
N HIS A 301 23.55 -17.54 17.82
CA HIS A 301 24.99 -17.72 17.61
C HIS A 301 25.49 -17.10 16.30
N ALA A 302 24.69 -17.17 15.23
CA ALA A 302 25.02 -16.58 13.95
C ALA A 302 25.11 -15.05 14.06
N VAL A 303 24.10 -14.40 14.67
CA VAL A 303 24.09 -12.94 14.81
C VAL A 303 25.23 -12.44 15.71
N PHE A 304 25.56 -13.19 16.78
CA PHE A 304 26.70 -12.83 17.64
C PHE A 304 28.01 -12.81 16.84
N LYS A 305 28.28 -13.88 16.08
CA LYS A 305 29.48 -14.01 15.24
C LYS A 305 29.52 -12.93 14.17
N LEU A 306 28.38 -12.70 13.49
CA LEU A 306 28.25 -11.74 12.41
C LEU A 306 28.42 -10.29 12.88
N VAL A 307 27.70 -9.87 13.91
CA VAL A 307 27.79 -8.50 14.45
C VAL A 307 29.21 -8.21 14.96
N LYS A 308 29.84 -9.17 15.66
CA LYS A 308 31.21 -8.99 16.14
C LYS A 308 32.21 -8.81 15.00
N ALA A 309 32.08 -9.60 13.93
CA ALA A 309 32.91 -9.45 12.74
C ALA A 309 32.66 -8.10 12.07
N LEU A 310 31.40 -7.73 11.80
CA LEU A 310 31.05 -6.46 11.18
C LEU A 310 31.59 -5.27 11.97
N ARG A 311 31.38 -5.24 13.29
CA ARG A 311 31.87 -4.14 14.14
C ARG A 311 33.39 -3.98 14.15
N SER A 312 34.13 -5.06 13.89
CA SER A 312 35.59 -5.04 13.85
C SER A 312 36.12 -4.55 12.49
N GLU A 313 35.30 -4.63 11.44
CA GLU A 313 35.71 -4.45 10.05
C GLU A 313 35.20 -3.15 9.41
N ILE A 314 34.20 -2.51 10.02
CA ILE A 314 33.63 -1.21 9.59
C ILE A 314 33.53 -0.23 10.77
N ALA A 315 33.63 1.06 10.48
CA ALA A 315 33.58 2.14 11.47
C ALA A 315 32.14 2.62 11.75
N ILE A 316 31.25 2.49 10.76
CA ILE A 316 29.85 2.92 10.88
C ILE A 316 29.02 2.03 11.82
N PRO A 317 27.90 2.54 12.40
CA PRO A 317 27.02 1.75 13.24
C PRO A 317 26.36 0.58 12.50
N VAL A 318 26.02 -0.47 13.24
CA VAL A 318 25.26 -1.63 12.77
C VAL A 318 23.84 -1.59 13.35
N HIS A 319 22.85 -1.63 12.47
CA HIS A 319 21.43 -1.68 12.78
C HIS A 319 20.88 -3.07 12.42
N PHE A 320 20.49 -3.87 13.42
CA PHE A 320 19.99 -5.23 13.18
C PHE A 320 18.47 -5.27 13.15
N HIS A 321 17.94 -5.79 12.04
CA HIS A 321 16.53 -6.03 11.83
C HIS A 321 16.30 -7.53 11.67
N THR A 322 15.34 -8.09 12.40
CA THR A 322 14.92 -9.49 12.27
C THR A 322 13.41 -9.64 12.43
N HIS A 323 12.91 -10.85 12.15
CA HIS A 323 11.53 -11.26 12.37
C HIS A 323 11.51 -12.45 13.33
N ASP A 324 10.48 -12.53 14.17
CA ASP A 324 10.32 -13.57 15.20
C ASP A 324 9.57 -14.80 14.68
N SER A 325 9.70 -15.09 13.37
CA SER A 325 8.96 -16.15 12.68
C SER A 325 9.24 -17.53 13.28
N SER A 326 10.43 -17.74 13.84
CA SER A 326 10.83 -18.96 14.53
C SER A 326 10.39 -19.01 16.00
N GLY A 327 9.98 -17.86 16.57
CA GLY A 327 9.66 -17.71 18.00
C GLY A 327 10.87 -17.57 18.92
N ILE A 328 12.09 -17.47 18.38
CA ILE A 328 13.32 -17.34 19.17
C ILE A 328 14.16 -16.09 18.84
N ALA A 329 13.70 -15.22 17.95
CA ALA A 329 14.50 -14.09 17.49
C ALA A 329 14.71 -13.03 18.59
N GLY A 330 13.89 -13.02 19.64
CA GLY A 330 14.18 -12.31 20.88
C GLY A 330 15.55 -12.68 21.48
N ALA A 331 15.95 -13.95 21.44
CA ALA A 331 17.29 -14.37 21.86
C ALA A 331 18.38 -13.87 20.91
N SER A 332 18.10 -13.78 19.61
CA SER A 332 18.99 -13.16 18.63
C SER A 332 19.22 -11.68 18.92
N ILE A 333 18.18 -10.94 19.35
CA ILE A 333 18.32 -9.54 19.78
C ILE A 333 19.27 -9.41 20.97
N ILE A 334 19.09 -10.26 22.00
CA ILE A 334 19.97 -10.26 23.18
C ILE A 334 21.42 -10.55 22.78
N LYS A 335 21.64 -11.57 21.93
CA LYS A 335 23.00 -11.90 21.44
C LYS A 335 23.60 -10.84 20.53
N ALA A 336 22.80 -10.15 19.72
CA ALA A 336 23.26 -9.01 18.95
C ALA A 336 23.69 -7.86 19.89
N ALA A 337 22.93 -7.58 20.95
CA ALA A 337 23.25 -6.57 21.96
C ALA A 337 24.55 -6.91 22.72
N GLU A 338 24.74 -8.18 23.10
CA GLU A 338 26.00 -8.66 23.71
C GLU A 338 27.21 -8.49 22.78
N ALA A 339 27.02 -8.76 21.47
CA ALA A 339 28.03 -8.55 20.43
C ALA A 339 28.26 -7.05 20.11
N GLY A 340 27.46 -6.17 20.69
CA GLY A 340 27.59 -4.73 20.59
C GLY A 340 26.81 -4.09 19.46
N VAL A 341 25.78 -4.71 18.88
CA VAL A 341 24.95 -4.06 17.85
C VAL A 341 24.46 -2.69 18.32
N ASP A 342 24.48 -1.67 17.47
CA ASP A 342 24.19 -0.29 17.88
C ASP A 342 22.68 -0.05 18.02
N VAL A 343 21.90 -0.52 17.05
CA VAL A 343 20.43 -0.32 16.99
C VAL A 343 19.73 -1.65 16.65
N VAL A 344 18.53 -1.87 17.19
CA VAL A 344 17.65 -2.98 16.81
C VAL A 344 16.24 -2.52 16.45
N ASP A 345 15.60 -3.24 15.54
CA ASP A 345 14.18 -3.10 15.23
C ASP A 345 13.33 -4.01 16.12
N LEU A 346 12.35 -3.43 16.82
CA LEU A 346 11.39 -4.13 17.68
C LEU A 346 9.96 -3.63 17.41
N ALA A 347 8.94 -4.38 17.84
CA ALA A 347 7.54 -3.97 17.73
C ALA A 347 6.84 -3.98 19.10
N THR A 348 5.87 -3.09 19.31
CA THR A 348 5.05 -3.06 20.52
C THR A 348 4.41 -4.43 20.78
N ALA A 349 4.33 -4.87 22.04
CA ALA A 349 3.97 -6.23 22.42
C ALA A 349 2.75 -6.81 21.67
N SER A 350 1.62 -6.10 21.63
CA SER A 350 0.38 -6.55 20.97
C SER A 350 0.46 -6.66 19.44
N LEU A 351 1.53 -6.17 18.80
CA LEU A 351 1.83 -6.28 17.37
C LEU A 351 3.22 -6.90 17.10
N SER A 352 3.79 -7.59 18.09
CA SER A 352 5.08 -8.29 17.99
C SER A 352 4.92 -9.80 17.84
N GLY A 353 6.04 -10.51 17.66
CA GLY A 353 6.08 -11.96 17.56
C GLY A 353 5.55 -12.50 16.24
N LEU A 354 5.60 -13.83 16.05
CA LEU A 354 5.15 -14.49 14.83
C LEU A 354 5.93 -13.93 13.63
N THR A 355 5.26 -13.61 12.53
CA THR A 355 5.92 -12.96 11.38
C THR A 355 6.35 -11.51 11.64
N SER A 356 6.07 -10.90 12.80
CA SER A 356 6.50 -9.53 13.17
C SER A 356 7.91 -9.49 13.77
N GLN A 357 8.34 -8.32 14.23
CA GLN A 357 9.58 -8.15 14.99
C GLN A 357 9.45 -8.76 16.40
N PRO A 358 10.59 -9.04 17.08
CA PRO A 358 10.60 -9.38 18.49
C PRO A 358 9.94 -8.33 19.38
N ASN A 359 9.45 -8.78 20.53
CA ASN A 359 8.66 -7.97 21.46
C ASN A 359 9.49 -6.86 22.13
N LEU A 360 9.15 -5.61 21.80
CA LEU A 360 9.81 -4.41 22.31
C LEU A 360 9.72 -4.33 23.85
N ASN A 361 8.53 -4.47 24.41
CA ASN A 361 8.29 -4.36 25.85
C ASN A 361 9.13 -5.39 26.63
N SER A 362 9.15 -6.63 26.16
CA SER A 362 9.90 -7.72 26.80
C SER A 362 11.41 -7.50 26.72
N ILE A 363 11.94 -7.04 25.59
CA ILE A 363 13.37 -6.74 25.44
C ILE A 363 13.77 -5.56 26.33
N VAL A 364 12.96 -4.50 26.38
CA VAL A 364 13.20 -3.35 27.28
C VAL A 364 13.25 -3.81 28.73
N ASN A 365 12.30 -4.64 29.17
CA ASN A 365 12.32 -5.20 30.52
C ASN A 365 13.54 -6.11 30.77
N ALA A 366 13.90 -6.96 29.81
CA ALA A 366 15.00 -7.91 29.93
C ALA A 366 16.37 -7.23 30.04
N LEU A 367 16.56 -6.07 29.41
CA LEU A 367 17.81 -5.31 29.46
C LEU A 367 17.87 -4.29 30.61
N ARG A 368 16.82 -4.19 31.44
CA ARG A 368 16.77 -3.23 32.55
C ARG A 368 17.89 -3.52 33.57
N GLY A 369 18.75 -2.54 33.80
CA GLY A 369 19.94 -2.66 34.66
C GLY A 369 21.16 -3.33 34.01
N ASP A 370 21.05 -3.81 32.77
CA ASP A 370 22.20 -4.30 32.00
C ASP A 370 23.06 -3.12 31.48
N LYS A 371 24.31 -3.40 31.09
CA LYS A 371 25.18 -2.42 30.42
C LYS A 371 24.59 -1.86 29.10
N ARG A 372 23.65 -2.59 28.48
CA ARG A 372 22.91 -2.21 27.26
C ARG A 372 21.47 -1.76 27.54
N ASP A 373 21.11 -1.43 28.78
CA ASP A 373 19.77 -0.92 29.13
C ASP A 373 19.32 0.17 28.15
N THR A 374 18.09 0.04 27.62
CA THR A 374 17.54 0.94 26.60
C THR A 374 17.11 2.28 27.20
N GLY A 375 16.75 2.31 28.49
CA GLY A 375 16.20 3.47 29.18
C GLY A 375 14.79 3.89 28.75
N LEU A 376 14.08 3.07 27.95
CA LEU A 376 12.72 3.38 27.51
C LEU A 376 11.68 3.20 28.63
N ASP A 377 10.63 4.04 28.63
CA ASP A 377 9.52 3.96 29.59
C ASP A 377 8.66 2.71 29.34
N LEU A 378 8.96 1.62 30.07
CA LEU A 378 8.22 0.37 30.00
C LEU A 378 6.73 0.53 30.36
N GLN A 379 6.40 1.44 31.29
CA GLN A 379 5.00 1.67 31.66
C GLN A 379 4.23 2.26 30.48
N PHE A 380 4.78 3.29 29.84
CA PHE A 380 4.19 3.85 28.62
C PHE A 380 4.05 2.81 27.51
N LEU A 381 5.09 2.00 27.28
CA LEU A 381 5.05 0.96 26.24
C LEU A 381 3.95 -0.08 26.51
N ASN A 382 3.65 -0.39 27.76
CA ASN A 382 2.54 -1.27 28.13
C ASN A 382 1.17 -0.59 27.88
N GLU A 383 1.03 0.68 28.22
CA GLU A 383 -0.18 1.46 27.89
C GLU A 383 -0.41 1.53 26.37
N LEU A 384 0.66 1.74 25.60
CA LEU A 384 0.63 1.73 24.13
C LEU A 384 0.25 0.35 23.59
N SER A 385 0.71 -0.74 24.22
CA SER A 385 0.31 -2.10 23.84
C SER A 385 -1.18 -2.34 24.04
N ILE A 386 -1.78 -1.86 25.13
CA ILE A 386 -3.23 -1.97 25.40
C ILE A 386 -4.04 -1.28 24.29
N TYR A 387 -3.61 -0.08 23.87
CA TYR A 387 -4.24 0.60 22.73
C TYR A 387 -4.18 -0.25 21.46
N TRP A 388 -3.00 -0.75 21.11
CA TRP A 388 -2.80 -1.52 19.89
C TRP A 388 -3.50 -2.88 19.92
N GLU A 389 -3.68 -3.48 21.09
CA GLU A 389 -4.43 -4.71 21.27
C GLU A 389 -5.90 -4.53 20.89
N ALA A 390 -6.54 -3.47 21.41
CA ALA A 390 -7.91 -3.12 21.05
C ALA A 390 -8.03 -2.78 19.55
N VAL A 391 -7.09 -2.01 19.00
CA VAL A 391 -7.07 -1.66 17.57
C VAL A 391 -6.88 -2.89 16.68
N ARG A 392 -6.07 -3.87 17.09
CA ARG A 392 -5.82 -5.10 16.32
C ARG A 392 -7.11 -5.88 16.06
N GLN A 393 -8.10 -5.83 16.97
CA GLN A 393 -9.40 -6.48 16.80
C GLN A 393 -10.11 -5.99 15.51
N PHE A 394 -9.96 -4.72 15.15
CA PHE A 394 -10.58 -4.14 13.95
C PHE A 394 -10.09 -4.80 12.66
N TYR A 395 -8.87 -5.33 12.70
CA TYR A 395 -8.17 -5.92 11.57
C TYR A 395 -8.22 -7.45 11.57
N GLY A 396 -9.08 -8.08 12.40
CA GLY A 396 -9.23 -9.54 12.49
C GLY A 396 -9.27 -10.26 11.13
N PRO A 397 -10.02 -9.77 10.11
CA PRO A 397 -10.02 -10.38 8.79
C PRO A 397 -8.67 -10.43 8.06
N PHE A 398 -7.69 -9.62 8.47
CA PHE A 398 -6.35 -9.54 7.87
C PHE A 398 -5.26 -10.19 8.73
N ASP A 399 -5.57 -10.64 9.95
CA ASP A 399 -4.62 -11.28 10.87
C ASP A 399 -4.42 -12.77 10.53
N THR A 400 -3.78 -13.02 9.39
CA THR A 400 -3.60 -14.34 8.77
C THR A 400 -2.23 -14.97 9.04
N SER A 401 -1.39 -14.30 9.84
CA SER A 401 -0.12 -14.85 10.31
C SER A 401 -0.35 -16.12 11.15
N PRO A 402 0.53 -17.15 11.06
CA PRO A 402 0.49 -18.30 11.96
C PRO A 402 0.44 -17.85 13.42
N LYS A 403 -0.37 -18.51 14.26
CA LYS A 403 -0.52 -18.15 15.68
C LYS A 403 0.61 -18.71 16.57
N PHE A 404 1.72 -19.12 15.96
CA PHE A 404 2.89 -19.70 16.61
C PHE A 404 4.15 -19.42 15.77
N GLY A 405 5.31 -19.44 16.41
CA GLY A 405 6.60 -19.48 15.71
C GLY A 405 6.93 -20.90 15.24
N SER A 406 7.66 -21.03 14.13
CA SER A 406 8.02 -22.33 13.55
C SER A 406 9.43 -22.35 12.99
N ALA A 407 10.15 -23.45 13.24
CA ALA A 407 11.47 -23.71 12.66
C ALA A 407 11.42 -23.99 11.15
N GLU A 408 10.24 -24.23 10.56
CA GLU A 408 10.08 -24.40 9.11
C GLU A 408 10.64 -23.20 8.32
N VAL A 409 10.70 -22.01 8.92
CA VAL A 409 11.27 -20.82 8.29
C VAL A 409 12.74 -21.00 7.90
N TYR A 410 13.49 -21.83 8.63
CA TYR A 410 14.88 -22.15 8.30
C TYR A 410 15.01 -23.03 7.04
N THR A 411 13.92 -23.63 6.58
CA THR A 411 13.86 -24.40 5.33
C THR A 411 13.33 -23.53 4.19
N HIS A 412 12.11 -22.98 4.32
CA HIS A 412 11.47 -22.28 3.22
C HIS A 412 11.93 -20.83 3.05
N GLU A 413 12.53 -20.24 4.09
CA GLU A 413 13.13 -18.90 4.09
C GLU A 413 12.20 -17.78 3.58
N MET A 414 10.88 -17.95 3.70
CA MET A 414 9.89 -16.96 3.27
C MET A 414 9.89 -15.78 4.25
N PRO A 415 10.00 -14.54 3.78
CA PRO A 415 9.82 -13.37 4.62
C PRO A 415 8.42 -13.32 5.22
N GLY A 416 8.27 -12.65 6.38
CA GLY A 416 6.99 -12.58 7.10
C GLY A 416 5.80 -12.14 6.22
N GLY A 417 5.95 -11.01 5.52
CA GLY A 417 4.92 -10.52 4.59
C GLY A 417 4.73 -11.39 3.33
N GLN A 418 5.73 -12.17 2.91
CA GLN A 418 5.56 -13.09 1.78
C GLN A 418 4.71 -14.29 2.19
N TYR A 419 4.91 -14.83 3.40
CA TYR A 419 4.17 -15.98 3.90
C TYR A 419 2.66 -15.69 3.95
N THR A 420 2.26 -14.58 4.56
CA THR A 420 0.83 -14.19 4.68
C THR A 420 0.20 -13.90 3.32
N ASN A 421 0.92 -13.19 2.44
CA ASN A 421 0.44 -12.91 1.08
C ASN A 421 0.30 -14.18 0.22
N LEU A 422 1.29 -15.07 0.23
CA LEU A 422 1.27 -16.31 -0.56
C LEU A 422 0.17 -17.26 -0.08
N ARG A 423 -0.09 -17.30 1.23
CA ARG A 423 -1.18 -18.10 1.81
C ARG A 423 -2.56 -17.60 1.39
N GLU A 424 -2.77 -16.28 1.37
CA GLU A 424 -4.01 -15.70 0.82
C GLU A 424 -4.15 -15.95 -0.68
N GLN A 425 -3.07 -15.86 -1.45
CA GLN A 425 -3.07 -16.20 -2.89
C GLN A 425 -3.39 -17.69 -3.13
N ALA A 426 -2.79 -18.59 -2.37
CA ALA A 426 -3.07 -20.02 -2.46
C ALA A 426 -4.54 -20.32 -2.13
N ARG A 427 -5.10 -19.69 -1.11
CA ARG A 427 -6.54 -19.80 -0.79
C ARG A 427 -7.42 -19.29 -1.93
N ALA A 428 -7.10 -18.11 -2.49
CA ALA A 428 -7.86 -17.54 -3.60
C ALA A 428 -7.85 -18.42 -4.86
N LEU A 429 -6.79 -19.22 -5.06
CA LEU A 429 -6.65 -20.19 -6.15
C LEU A 429 -7.19 -21.59 -5.80
N GLY A 430 -7.82 -21.79 -4.64
CA GLY A 430 -8.33 -23.10 -4.20
C GLY A 430 -7.23 -24.08 -3.74
N LEU A 431 -6.00 -23.63 -3.58
CA LEU A 431 -4.84 -24.42 -3.16
C LEU A 431 -4.59 -24.39 -1.64
N GLY A 432 -5.53 -23.85 -0.86
CA GLY A 432 -5.39 -23.73 0.59
C GLY A 432 -5.12 -25.06 1.31
N ALA A 433 -5.76 -26.15 0.87
CA ALA A 433 -5.53 -27.49 1.43
C ALA A 433 -4.16 -28.08 1.06
N ARG A 434 -3.51 -27.55 0.01
CA ARG A 434 -2.18 -27.96 -0.47
C ARG A 434 -1.08 -27.01 0.02
N TRP A 435 -1.32 -26.26 1.11
CA TRP A 435 -0.35 -25.31 1.63
C TRP A 435 1.04 -25.92 1.93
N PRO A 436 1.17 -27.10 2.55
CA PRO A 436 2.48 -27.72 2.76
C PRO A 436 3.26 -27.95 1.44
N GLU A 437 2.54 -28.26 0.37
CA GLU A 437 3.13 -28.45 -0.95
C GLU A 437 3.56 -27.12 -1.58
N VAL A 438 2.78 -26.04 -1.40
CA VAL A 438 3.20 -24.68 -1.79
C VAL A 438 4.51 -24.28 -1.10
N VAL A 439 4.64 -24.61 0.19
CA VAL A 439 5.86 -24.33 0.97
C VAL A 439 7.06 -25.15 0.45
N ARG A 440 6.86 -26.44 0.16
CA ARG A 440 7.88 -27.29 -0.47
C ARG A 440 8.33 -26.73 -1.82
N TYR A 441 7.38 -26.42 -2.70
CA TYR A 441 7.66 -25.84 -4.02
C TYR A 441 8.44 -24.54 -3.91
N TYR A 442 8.12 -23.67 -2.94
CA TYR A 442 8.85 -22.42 -2.73
C TYR A 442 10.32 -22.66 -2.38
N HIS A 443 10.59 -23.62 -1.49
CA HIS A 443 11.95 -24.01 -1.11
C HIS A 443 12.72 -24.58 -2.33
N GLU A 444 12.13 -25.53 -3.05
CA GLU A 444 12.77 -26.15 -4.21
C GLU A 444 13.00 -25.16 -5.37
N VAL A 445 12.06 -24.25 -5.60
CA VAL A 445 12.20 -23.18 -6.59
C VAL A 445 13.36 -22.24 -6.23
N ASN A 446 13.60 -21.95 -4.94
CA ASN A 446 14.78 -21.17 -4.54
C ASN A 446 16.08 -21.86 -4.97
N HIS A 447 16.19 -23.17 -4.72
CA HIS A 447 17.36 -23.95 -5.13
C HIS A 447 17.51 -24.00 -6.65
N LEU A 448 16.41 -24.20 -7.37
CA LEU A 448 16.36 -24.18 -8.83
C LEU A 448 16.83 -22.84 -9.41
N LEU A 449 16.51 -21.73 -8.75
CA LEU A 449 16.95 -20.38 -9.12
C LEU A 449 18.40 -20.07 -8.70
N GLY A 450 19.10 -21.04 -8.09
CA GLY A 450 20.50 -20.95 -7.71
C GLY A 450 20.74 -20.41 -6.30
N ASP A 451 19.77 -20.55 -5.38
CA ASP A 451 19.78 -20.04 -4.00
C ASP A 451 19.94 -18.51 -3.92
N ILE A 452 18.83 -17.79 -3.92
CA ILE A 452 18.81 -16.32 -3.98
C ILE A 452 18.40 -15.70 -2.63
N VAL A 453 18.79 -14.44 -2.45
CA VAL A 453 18.19 -13.58 -1.43
C VAL A 453 16.70 -13.39 -1.79
N LYS A 454 15.81 -13.68 -0.83
CA LYS A 454 14.36 -13.63 -1.01
C LYS A 454 13.74 -12.53 -0.17
N VAL A 455 13.55 -11.37 -0.76
CA VAL A 455 12.83 -10.24 -0.16
C VAL A 455 12.09 -9.51 -1.27
N THR A 456 11.05 -8.73 -0.98
CA THR A 456 10.25 -8.15 -2.06
C THR A 456 11.09 -7.23 -2.98
N PRO A 457 11.06 -7.41 -4.31
CA PRO A 457 10.17 -8.31 -5.07
C PRO A 457 10.67 -9.75 -5.33
N SER A 458 11.94 -10.12 -5.15
CA SER A 458 12.43 -11.48 -5.44
C SER A 458 11.65 -12.59 -4.71
N SER A 459 11.24 -12.35 -3.45
CA SER A 459 10.41 -13.31 -2.69
C SER A 459 9.06 -13.59 -3.35
N LYS A 460 8.46 -12.58 -3.99
CA LYS A 460 7.20 -12.71 -4.74
C LYS A 460 7.43 -13.55 -5.98
N VAL A 461 8.53 -13.32 -6.70
CA VAL A 461 8.84 -14.06 -7.94
C VAL A 461 8.99 -15.55 -7.68
N VAL A 462 9.68 -15.93 -6.59
CA VAL A 462 9.75 -17.34 -6.14
C VAL A 462 8.36 -17.91 -5.86
N GLY A 463 7.48 -17.13 -5.21
CA GLY A 463 6.10 -17.54 -4.94
C GLY A 463 5.24 -17.69 -6.19
N ASP A 464 5.31 -16.74 -7.12
CA ASP A 464 4.59 -16.78 -8.39
C ASP A 464 5.02 -18.02 -9.20
N LEU A 465 6.31 -18.34 -9.24
CA LEU A 465 6.83 -19.53 -9.93
C LEU A 465 6.41 -20.83 -9.24
N ALA A 466 6.48 -20.89 -7.90
CA ALA A 466 6.03 -22.06 -7.13
C ALA A 466 4.54 -22.36 -7.41
N MET A 467 3.68 -21.35 -7.36
CA MET A 467 2.25 -21.50 -7.65
C MET A 467 1.98 -21.88 -9.11
N PHE A 468 2.72 -21.30 -10.05
CA PHE A 468 2.61 -21.62 -11.47
C PHE A 468 2.92 -23.10 -11.74
N LEU A 469 4.01 -23.63 -11.19
CA LEU A 469 4.39 -25.03 -11.38
C LEU A 469 3.38 -25.96 -10.72
N LEU A 470 2.96 -25.64 -9.49
CA LEU A 470 1.99 -26.43 -8.75
C LEU A 470 0.63 -26.52 -9.46
N THR A 471 0.13 -25.41 -10.00
CA THR A 471 -1.14 -25.37 -10.75
C THR A 471 -1.06 -26.11 -12.08
N LYS A 472 0.13 -26.23 -12.67
CA LYS A 472 0.38 -27.03 -13.88
C LYS A 472 0.66 -28.50 -13.62
N GLY A 473 0.81 -28.92 -12.36
CA GLY A 473 1.21 -30.29 -12.02
C GLY A 473 2.63 -30.63 -12.45
N VAL A 474 3.53 -29.65 -12.44
CA VAL A 474 4.93 -29.78 -12.83
C VAL A 474 5.77 -29.73 -11.56
N GLU A 475 6.64 -30.72 -11.33
CA GLU A 475 7.59 -30.66 -10.21
C GLU A 475 8.69 -29.63 -10.49
N PRO A 476 9.23 -28.92 -9.48
CA PRO A 476 10.26 -27.90 -9.69
C PRO A 476 11.49 -28.38 -10.47
N ALA A 477 11.93 -29.62 -10.24
CA ALA A 477 13.04 -30.23 -10.97
C ALA A 477 12.78 -30.36 -12.49
N ASP A 478 11.51 -30.51 -12.89
CA ASP A 478 11.09 -30.68 -14.27
C ASP A 478 10.87 -29.36 -15.02
N LEU A 479 11.01 -28.20 -14.35
CA LEU A 479 10.87 -26.90 -15.01
C LEU A 479 11.73 -26.78 -16.26
N VAL A 480 12.95 -27.31 -16.21
CA VAL A 480 13.91 -27.23 -17.34
C VAL A 480 13.49 -28.07 -18.55
N ASN A 481 12.50 -28.95 -18.38
CA ASN A 481 11.94 -29.82 -19.41
C ASN A 481 10.65 -29.27 -20.01
N LEU A 482 10.16 -28.11 -19.55
CA LEU A 482 8.97 -27.48 -20.10
C LEU A 482 9.14 -27.10 -21.57
N GLU A 483 8.07 -27.29 -22.34
CA GLU A 483 8.04 -27.02 -23.78
C GLU A 483 8.45 -25.57 -24.10
N PRO A 484 9.28 -25.36 -25.14
CA PRO A 484 9.58 -24.02 -25.65
C PRO A 484 8.31 -23.23 -25.93
N GLY A 485 8.29 -21.96 -25.51
CA GLY A 485 7.11 -21.08 -25.67
C GLY A 485 6.09 -21.16 -24.52
N THR A 486 6.37 -21.91 -23.46
CA THR A 486 5.58 -21.88 -22.22
C THR A 486 5.46 -20.45 -21.67
N ALA A 487 4.23 -19.97 -21.48
CA ALA A 487 3.97 -18.66 -20.89
C ALA A 487 4.20 -18.67 -19.37
N PHE A 488 5.36 -18.18 -18.93
CA PHE A 488 5.69 -17.98 -17.52
C PHE A 488 5.09 -16.69 -16.96
N PRO A 489 4.92 -16.58 -15.62
CA PRO A 489 4.54 -15.31 -15.00
C PRO A 489 5.52 -14.19 -15.36
N GLU A 490 5.00 -13.01 -15.69
CA GLU A 490 5.82 -11.87 -16.14
C GLU A 490 6.89 -11.47 -15.11
N SER A 491 6.59 -11.63 -13.82
CA SER A 491 7.53 -11.38 -12.72
C SER A 491 8.78 -12.28 -12.78
N VAL A 492 8.62 -13.53 -13.21
CA VAL A 492 9.71 -14.50 -13.38
C VAL A 492 10.53 -14.16 -14.61
N VAL A 493 9.85 -13.80 -15.71
CA VAL A 493 10.51 -13.40 -16.96
C VAL A 493 11.32 -12.13 -16.77
N ASP A 494 10.77 -11.11 -16.11
CA ASP A 494 11.46 -9.85 -15.82
C ASP A 494 12.70 -10.09 -14.94
N MET A 495 12.56 -10.84 -13.84
CA MET A 495 13.68 -11.16 -12.95
C MET A 495 14.82 -11.88 -13.68
N LEU A 496 14.51 -12.95 -14.41
CA LEU A 496 15.51 -13.74 -15.14
C LEU A 496 16.08 -13.00 -16.36
N SER A 497 15.38 -12.00 -16.89
CA SER A 497 15.90 -11.08 -17.90
C SER A 497 16.94 -10.11 -17.33
N GLY A 498 17.00 -9.95 -16.00
CA GLY A 498 17.86 -8.99 -15.30
C GLY A 498 17.13 -7.76 -14.76
N GLY A 499 15.79 -7.74 -14.82
CA GLY A 499 14.95 -6.64 -14.34
C GLY A 499 15.07 -6.35 -12.85
N LEU A 500 15.50 -7.31 -12.03
CA LEU A 500 15.75 -7.09 -10.59
C LEU A 500 17.23 -6.91 -10.25
N GLY A 501 18.11 -6.83 -11.25
CA GLY A 501 19.57 -6.91 -11.06
C GLY A 501 20.09 -8.33 -11.23
N GLN A 502 21.21 -8.64 -10.58
CA GLN A 502 21.90 -9.93 -10.71
C GLN A 502 22.15 -10.56 -9.33
N PRO A 503 21.81 -11.85 -9.13
CA PRO A 503 22.12 -12.55 -7.90
C PRO A 503 23.61 -12.87 -7.83
N LYS A 504 24.11 -13.12 -6.62
CA LYS A 504 25.45 -13.70 -6.43
C LYS A 504 25.57 -15.00 -7.24
N GLY A 505 26.61 -15.12 -8.06
CA GLY A 505 26.85 -16.29 -8.93
C GLY A 505 26.09 -16.29 -10.26
N GLY A 506 25.15 -15.34 -10.48
CA GLY A 506 24.33 -15.27 -11.69
C GLY A 506 23.20 -16.30 -11.73
N TRP A 507 22.44 -16.28 -12.82
CA TRP A 507 21.28 -17.17 -13.01
C TRP A 507 21.67 -18.54 -13.59
N PRO A 508 21.06 -19.66 -13.13
CA PRO A 508 21.23 -20.98 -13.73
C PRO A 508 20.83 -20.99 -15.21
N LYS A 509 21.74 -21.40 -16.09
CA LYS A 509 21.58 -21.24 -17.55
C LYS A 509 20.44 -22.04 -18.15
N ALA A 510 20.21 -23.27 -17.67
CA ALA A 510 19.10 -24.09 -18.14
C ALA A 510 17.74 -23.43 -17.84
N VAL A 511 17.56 -22.98 -16.59
CA VAL A 511 16.34 -22.29 -16.15
C VAL A 511 16.14 -20.98 -16.92
N GLN A 512 17.19 -20.17 -17.02
CA GLN A 512 17.14 -18.89 -17.75
C GLN A 512 16.77 -19.11 -19.23
N LYS A 513 17.31 -20.15 -19.89
CA LYS A 513 17.00 -20.47 -21.28
C LYS A 513 15.54 -20.86 -21.47
N VAL A 514 15.01 -21.72 -20.61
CA VAL A 514 13.62 -22.19 -20.71
C VAL A 514 12.62 -21.08 -20.47
N VAL A 515 12.87 -20.21 -19.48
CA VAL A 515 11.95 -19.11 -19.17
C VAL A 515 12.00 -17.99 -20.21
N LEU A 516 13.20 -17.65 -20.69
CA LEU A 516 13.35 -16.51 -21.62
C LEU A 516 13.13 -16.88 -23.09
N GLY A 517 13.30 -18.15 -23.47
CA GLY A 517 13.35 -18.57 -24.86
C GLY A 517 14.42 -17.77 -25.62
N ASP A 518 14.01 -17.07 -26.69
CA ASP A 518 14.89 -16.24 -27.51
C ASP A 518 15.15 -14.83 -26.93
N ARG A 519 14.48 -14.46 -25.82
CA ARG A 519 14.68 -13.15 -25.19
C ARG A 519 16.10 -13.05 -24.64
N LYS A 520 16.82 -12.00 -25.01
CA LYS A 520 18.19 -11.78 -24.54
C LYS A 520 18.18 -11.20 -23.12
N PRO A 521 18.82 -11.87 -22.13
CA PRO A 521 18.99 -11.29 -20.81
C PRO A 521 19.96 -10.11 -20.89
N PHE A 522 19.81 -9.17 -19.97
CA PHE A 522 20.67 -8.00 -19.90
C PHE A 522 21.49 -7.92 -18.62
N LYS A 523 22.62 -7.21 -18.71
CA LYS A 523 23.55 -6.95 -17.61
C LYS A 523 23.53 -5.47 -17.23
N GLY A 524 23.88 -5.20 -15.97
CA GLY A 524 23.94 -3.88 -15.39
C GLY A 524 22.63 -3.45 -14.73
N ARG A 525 22.61 -2.22 -14.23
CA ARG A 525 21.46 -1.66 -13.50
C ARG A 525 20.28 -1.40 -14.45
N PRO A 526 19.08 -1.93 -14.17
CA PRO A 526 17.92 -1.72 -15.04
C PRO A 526 17.56 -0.25 -15.27
N GLY A 527 17.55 0.55 -14.20
CA GLY A 527 17.20 1.98 -14.26
C GLY A 527 18.16 2.83 -15.09
N ALA A 528 19.39 2.36 -15.36
CA ALA A 528 20.35 3.09 -16.19
C ALA A 528 19.95 3.16 -17.67
N ARG A 529 19.03 2.30 -18.11
CA ARG A 529 18.52 2.24 -19.48
C ARG A 529 17.17 2.93 -19.63
N ALA A 530 16.53 3.27 -18.52
CA ALA A 530 15.21 3.88 -18.55
C ALA A 530 15.36 5.36 -18.95
N GLU A 531 14.54 5.79 -19.92
CA GLU A 531 14.56 7.17 -20.41
C GLU A 531 14.21 8.14 -19.27
N LYS A 532 14.91 9.27 -19.21
CA LYS A 532 14.62 10.30 -18.21
C LYS A 532 13.18 10.80 -18.39
N VAL A 533 12.45 10.89 -17.28
CA VAL A 533 11.12 11.51 -17.28
C VAL A 533 11.26 13.01 -17.12
N ASP A 534 10.67 13.81 -18.01
CA ASP A 534 10.46 15.24 -17.75
C ASP A 534 9.35 15.39 -16.69
N LEU A 535 9.76 15.75 -15.47
CA LEU A 535 8.87 15.83 -14.32
C LEU A 535 7.84 16.94 -14.45
N GLU A 536 8.18 18.06 -15.09
CA GLU A 536 7.26 19.19 -15.24
C GLU A 536 6.28 18.96 -16.39
N ALA A 537 6.74 18.40 -17.51
CA ALA A 537 5.83 17.95 -18.56
C ALA A 537 4.84 16.90 -18.02
N LYS A 538 5.35 15.93 -17.23
CA LYS A 538 4.50 14.92 -16.59
C LYS A 538 3.53 15.54 -15.59
N ARG A 539 3.93 16.53 -14.79
CA ARG A 539 3.04 17.28 -13.89
C ARG A 539 1.90 17.95 -14.66
N GLN A 540 2.20 18.60 -15.79
CA GLN A 540 1.19 19.25 -16.63
C GLN A 540 0.22 18.25 -17.26
N GLU A 541 0.71 17.10 -17.74
CA GLU A 541 -0.11 15.98 -18.23
C GLU A 541 -1.11 15.51 -17.17
N ILE A 542 -0.60 15.21 -15.97
CA ILE A 542 -1.40 14.75 -14.84
C ILE A 542 -2.41 15.83 -14.40
N SER A 543 -2.02 17.11 -14.43
CA SER A 543 -2.92 18.21 -14.09
C SER A 543 -4.09 18.32 -15.06
N LYS A 544 -3.83 18.17 -16.38
CA LYS A 544 -4.88 18.13 -17.41
C LYS A 544 -5.80 16.92 -17.21
N GLN A 545 -5.23 15.75 -16.93
CA GLN A 545 -5.99 14.51 -16.67
C GLN A 545 -6.95 14.67 -15.49
N PHE A 546 -6.47 15.17 -14.35
CA PHE A 546 -7.27 15.26 -13.12
C PHE A 546 -8.07 16.56 -12.98
N LYS A 547 -7.84 17.54 -13.86
CA LYS A 547 -8.46 18.88 -13.87
C LYS A 547 -8.24 19.63 -12.55
N ARG A 548 -7.02 19.53 -12.02
CA ARG A 548 -6.58 20.23 -10.79
C ARG A 548 -5.07 20.43 -10.80
N GLU A 549 -4.58 21.31 -9.95
CA GLU A 549 -3.15 21.45 -9.72
C GLU A 549 -2.57 20.18 -9.08
N ILE A 550 -1.34 19.85 -9.46
CA ILE A 550 -0.60 18.66 -9.04
C ILE A 550 0.66 19.09 -8.32
N ASN A 551 0.64 18.95 -7.00
CA ASN A 551 1.82 19.19 -6.18
C ASN A 551 2.79 17.99 -6.23
N ASN A 552 3.91 18.07 -5.51
CA ASN A 552 4.91 16.99 -5.50
C ASN A 552 4.40 15.70 -4.83
N ASP A 553 3.58 15.79 -3.78
CA ASP A 553 2.98 14.62 -3.13
C ASP A 553 2.16 13.80 -4.16
N ASP A 554 1.39 14.50 -4.98
CA ASP A 554 0.56 13.93 -6.05
C ASP A 554 1.41 13.38 -7.20
N LEU A 555 2.42 14.15 -7.66
CA LEU A 555 3.32 13.75 -8.74
C LEU A 555 4.07 12.46 -8.42
N PHE A 556 4.73 12.39 -7.25
CA PHE A 556 5.54 11.23 -6.89
C PHE A 556 4.70 10.01 -6.51
N ALA A 557 3.50 10.21 -5.95
CA ALA A 557 2.55 9.11 -5.78
C ALA A 557 2.10 8.53 -7.13
N TYR A 558 1.79 9.40 -8.11
CA TYR A 558 1.44 8.97 -9.46
C TYR A 558 2.61 8.30 -10.18
N LEU A 559 3.82 8.87 -10.14
CA LEU A 559 4.99 8.29 -10.80
C LEU A 559 5.32 6.88 -10.31
N MET A 560 5.15 6.63 -9.00
CA MET A 560 5.35 5.29 -8.43
C MET A 560 4.22 4.34 -8.84
N TYR A 561 2.96 4.82 -8.83
CA TYR A 561 1.78 3.99 -9.06
C TYR A 561 0.68 4.70 -9.88
N PRO A 562 0.82 4.83 -11.22
CA PRO A 562 -0.09 5.65 -12.03
C PRO A 562 -1.55 5.22 -11.95
N GLN A 563 -1.81 3.92 -12.11
CA GLN A 563 -3.17 3.37 -12.07
C GLN A 563 -3.79 3.46 -10.66
N VAL A 564 -3.03 3.08 -9.63
CA VAL A 564 -3.50 3.12 -8.23
C VAL A 564 -3.85 4.54 -7.81
N TYR A 565 -3.02 5.50 -8.19
CA TYR A 565 -3.28 6.90 -7.90
C TYR A 565 -4.50 7.42 -8.66
N THR A 566 -4.68 7.00 -9.92
CA THR A 566 -5.88 7.32 -10.71
C THR A 566 -7.15 6.78 -10.06
N ASP A 567 -7.11 5.55 -9.56
CA ASP A 567 -8.22 4.92 -8.83
C ASP A 567 -8.47 5.61 -7.48
N LEU A 568 -7.43 6.04 -6.77
CA LEU A 568 -7.53 6.85 -5.56
C LEU A 568 -8.22 8.20 -5.82
N ASP A 569 -7.83 8.93 -6.87
CA ASP A 569 -8.43 10.22 -7.23
C ASP A 569 -9.92 10.04 -7.60
N LYS A 570 -10.25 8.98 -8.35
CA LYS A 570 -11.64 8.59 -8.65
C LYS A 570 -12.42 8.29 -7.37
N TYR A 571 -11.87 7.48 -6.47
CA TYR A 571 -12.49 7.13 -5.20
C TYR A 571 -12.75 8.38 -4.36
N ILE A 572 -11.77 9.26 -4.18
CA ILE A 572 -11.94 10.50 -3.39
C ILE A 572 -12.98 11.43 -4.03
N LYS A 573 -13.03 11.51 -5.37
CA LYS A 573 -14.05 12.29 -6.08
C LYS A 573 -15.45 11.75 -5.84
N GLN A 574 -15.64 10.44 -5.75
CA GLN A 574 -16.93 9.80 -5.52
C GLN A 574 -17.32 9.82 -4.03
N ASN A 575 -16.44 9.34 -3.16
CA ASN A 575 -16.73 8.98 -1.77
C ASN A 575 -16.17 9.98 -0.73
N GLY A 576 -15.36 10.94 -1.17
CA GLY A 576 -14.64 11.82 -0.25
C GLY A 576 -13.47 11.11 0.43
N HIS A 577 -13.05 11.62 1.59
CA HIS A 577 -11.88 11.09 2.28
C HIS A 577 -12.27 10.08 3.37
N ALA A 578 -12.16 8.79 3.07
CA ALA A 578 -12.49 7.72 4.01
C ALA A 578 -11.66 7.74 5.32
N ARG A 579 -10.47 8.33 5.29
CA ARG A 579 -9.52 8.45 6.42
C ARG A 579 -10.11 9.01 7.73
N VAL A 580 -11.20 9.77 7.65
CA VAL A 580 -11.80 10.43 8.82
C VAL A 580 -12.73 9.49 9.59
N LEU A 581 -13.18 8.41 8.94
CA LEU A 581 -14.01 7.40 9.58
C LEU A 581 -13.18 6.59 10.58
N PRO A 582 -13.74 6.25 11.75
CA PRO A 582 -13.22 5.18 12.59
C PRO A 582 -13.05 3.89 11.79
N THR A 583 -12.04 3.10 12.12
CA THR A 583 -11.71 1.86 11.40
C THR A 583 -12.86 0.85 11.36
N PRO A 584 -13.62 0.61 12.46
CA PRO A 584 -14.81 -0.24 12.41
C PRO A 584 -15.85 0.25 11.39
N ALA A 585 -16.17 1.56 11.40
CA ALA A 585 -17.13 2.14 10.46
C ALA A 585 -16.68 2.06 8.99
N PHE A 586 -15.36 2.13 8.74
CA PHE A 586 -14.79 2.00 7.39
C PHE A 586 -14.90 0.57 6.82
N PHE A 587 -14.72 -0.46 7.64
CA PHE A 587 -14.77 -1.85 7.19
C PHE A 587 -16.16 -2.48 7.28
N TYR A 588 -16.93 -2.13 8.31
CA TYR A 588 -18.16 -2.86 8.68
C TYR A 588 -19.41 -1.99 8.67
N GLY A 589 -19.30 -0.69 8.44
CA GLY A 589 -20.43 0.24 8.48
C GLY A 589 -20.90 0.52 9.90
N LEU A 590 -22.15 1.01 10.04
CA LEU A 590 -22.80 1.28 11.32
C LEU A 590 -24.01 0.36 11.50
N LYS A 591 -24.33 0.01 12.75
CA LYS A 591 -25.57 -0.64 13.12
C LYS A 591 -26.68 0.39 13.40
N PRO A 592 -27.97 0.07 13.19
CA PRO A 592 -29.05 0.96 13.62
C PRO A 592 -28.92 1.32 15.10
N GLY A 593 -29.01 2.62 15.41
CA GLY A 593 -28.79 3.18 16.74
C GLY A 593 -27.34 3.55 17.06
N GLU A 594 -26.36 3.06 16.29
CA GLU A 594 -24.94 3.38 16.48
C GLU A 594 -24.63 4.82 16.05
N GLU A 595 -23.85 5.52 16.88
CA GLU A 595 -23.42 6.89 16.67
C GLU A 595 -21.89 6.99 16.65
N ILE A 596 -21.37 7.75 15.69
CA ILE A 596 -19.94 8.06 15.58
C ILE A 596 -19.72 9.57 15.49
N THR A 597 -18.57 10.02 16.00
CA THR A 597 -18.08 11.38 15.77
C THR A 597 -16.94 11.35 14.75
N VAL A 598 -17.07 12.16 13.70
CA VAL A 598 -16.12 12.24 12.58
C VAL A 598 -15.58 13.66 12.47
N GLU A 599 -14.27 13.82 12.70
CA GLU A 599 -13.59 15.10 12.50
C GLU A 599 -13.15 15.25 11.04
N ILE A 600 -13.79 16.16 10.31
CA ILE A 600 -13.52 16.38 8.88
C ILE A 600 -12.43 17.42 8.61
N GLU A 601 -12.16 18.25 9.62
CA GLU A 601 -11.22 19.37 9.65
C GLU A 601 -11.12 19.81 11.12
N GLU A 602 -10.01 20.43 11.51
CA GLU A 602 -9.82 20.93 12.87
C GLU A 602 -11.00 21.83 13.28
N GLY A 603 -11.58 21.55 14.45
CA GLY A 603 -12.76 22.24 14.96
C GLY A 603 -14.07 21.96 14.22
N LYS A 604 -14.11 21.04 13.25
CA LYS A 604 -15.32 20.64 12.52
C LYS A 604 -15.59 19.15 12.66
N SER A 605 -16.53 18.84 13.55
CA SER A 605 -17.01 17.48 13.79
C SER A 605 -18.40 17.24 13.20
N LEU A 606 -18.61 16.03 12.70
CA LEU A 606 -19.90 15.50 12.28
C LEU A 606 -20.29 14.38 13.26
N ILE A 607 -21.42 14.53 13.93
CA ILE A 607 -22.05 13.47 14.70
C ILE A 607 -23.00 12.77 13.73
N VAL A 608 -22.73 11.49 13.48
CA VAL A 608 -23.47 10.66 12.53
C VAL A 608 -24.05 9.47 13.27
N LYS A 609 -25.38 9.34 13.25
CA LYS A 609 -26.09 8.18 13.81
C LYS A 609 -26.91 7.50 12.72
N LEU A 610 -26.79 6.19 12.59
CA LEU A 610 -27.67 5.42 11.69
C LEU A 610 -29.01 5.20 12.38
N ILE A 611 -30.11 5.66 11.77
CA ILE A 611 -31.46 5.51 12.33
C ILE A 611 -32.13 4.26 11.76
N TYR A 612 -32.11 4.11 10.44
CA TYR A 612 -32.88 3.07 9.77
C TYR A 612 -32.30 2.72 8.40
N VAL A 613 -32.46 1.47 7.97
CA VAL A 613 -32.16 0.96 6.63
C VAL A 613 -33.43 0.32 6.10
N SER A 614 -33.95 0.78 4.96
CA SER A 614 -35.16 0.21 4.37
C SER A 614 -34.92 -1.17 3.73
N GLU A 615 -36.01 -1.87 3.50
CA GLU A 615 -36.05 -2.92 2.47
C GLU A 615 -35.80 -2.32 1.07
N PRO A 616 -35.29 -3.12 0.13
CA PRO A 616 -35.04 -2.68 -1.23
C PRO A 616 -36.36 -2.38 -1.96
N ASN A 617 -36.37 -1.33 -2.77
CA ASN A 617 -37.49 -1.02 -3.67
C ASN A 617 -37.44 -1.89 -4.95
N GLU A 618 -38.37 -1.65 -5.89
CA GLU A 618 -38.44 -2.38 -7.17
C GLU A 618 -37.17 -2.27 -8.03
N ASP A 619 -36.43 -1.17 -7.88
CA ASP A 619 -35.15 -0.93 -8.55
C ASP A 619 -33.95 -1.52 -7.77
N GLY A 620 -34.20 -2.23 -6.67
CA GLY A 620 -33.17 -2.83 -5.81
C GLY A 620 -32.46 -1.81 -4.91
N GLU A 621 -32.99 -0.60 -4.75
CA GLU A 621 -32.38 0.46 -3.95
C GLU A 621 -32.90 0.46 -2.50
N ARG A 622 -32.00 0.66 -1.55
CA ARG A 622 -32.31 0.86 -0.13
C ARG A 622 -32.14 2.32 0.26
N THR A 623 -33.09 2.85 1.02
CA THR A 623 -32.99 4.18 1.64
C THR A 623 -32.45 4.02 3.07
N LEU A 624 -31.34 4.68 3.36
CA LEU A 624 -30.77 4.77 4.70
C LEU A 624 -31.05 6.14 5.27
N THR A 625 -31.60 6.17 6.49
CA THR A 625 -31.81 7.40 7.26
C THR A 625 -30.73 7.53 8.30
N PHE A 626 -29.97 8.62 8.23
CA PHE A 626 -29.00 9.05 9.22
C PHE A 626 -29.49 10.30 9.95
N GLU A 627 -29.09 10.45 11.21
CA GLU A 627 -29.07 11.74 11.87
C GLU A 627 -27.67 12.33 11.75
N LEU A 628 -27.57 13.54 11.19
CA LEU A 628 -26.31 14.27 11.02
C LEU A 628 -26.42 15.61 11.77
N ASN A 629 -25.69 15.75 12.89
CA ASN A 629 -25.74 16.92 13.77
C ASN A 629 -27.20 17.30 14.15
N GLY A 630 -27.99 16.33 14.60
CA GLY A 630 -29.39 16.54 15.01
C GLY A 630 -30.39 16.69 13.87
N ARG A 631 -29.98 16.46 12.61
CA ARG A 631 -30.87 16.59 11.44
C ARG A 631 -30.91 15.31 10.63
N ALA A 632 -32.12 14.82 10.36
CA ALA A 632 -32.33 13.68 9.48
C ALA A 632 -31.77 13.94 8.07
N ARG A 633 -31.13 12.91 7.52
CA ARG A 633 -30.53 12.86 6.19
C ARG A 633 -30.77 11.49 5.61
N GLU A 634 -31.17 11.45 4.36
CA GLU A 634 -31.33 10.20 3.63
C GLU A 634 -30.22 10.05 2.60
N CYS A 635 -29.79 8.80 2.40
CA CYS A 635 -29.06 8.41 1.20
C CYS A 635 -29.66 7.13 0.62
N VAL A 636 -29.67 7.05 -0.71
CA VAL A 636 -30.20 5.90 -1.45
C VAL A 636 -29.01 5.13 -2.03
N ILE A 637 -28.98 3.82 -1.79
CA ILE A 637 -27.89 2.92 -2.17
C ILE A 637 -28.48 1.71 -2.89
N LEU A 638 -27.96 1.41 -4.08
CA LEU A 638 -28.31 0.19 -4.81
C LEU A 638 -27.75 -1.03 -4.08
N ASP A 639 -28.61 -1.98 -3.73
CA ASP A 639 -28.22 -3.28 -3.16
C ASP A 639 -27.80 -4.22 -4.28
N LYS A 640 -26.48 -4.40 -4.43
CA LYS A 640 -25.87 -5.18 -5.51
C LYS A 640 -26.11 -6.68 -5.35
N SER A 641 -26.66 -7.14 -4.22
CA SER A 641 -27.04 -8.55 -4.04
C SER A 641 -28.36 -8.89 -4.71
N ILE A 642 -29.18 -7.88 -5.02
CA ILE A 642 -30.50 -8.04 -5.61
C ILE A 642 -30.36 -8.04 -7.11
N LYS A 643 -30.77 -9.14 -7.73
CA LYS A 643 -30.97 -9.19 -9.19
C LYS A 643 -32.31 -8.53 -9.48
N THR A 644 -32.30 -7.27 -9.88
CA THR A 644 -33.47 -6.64 -10.50
C THR A 644 -33.85 -7.44 -11.75
N GLU A 645 -35.11 -7.85 -11.89
CA GLU A 645 -35.59 -8.40 -13.16
C GLU A 645 -35.26 -7.41 -14.28
N SER A 646 -34.74 -7.90 -15.41
CA SER A 646 -34.46 -7.07 -16.58
C SER A 646 -35.71 -6.23 -16.88
N LYS A 647 -35.54 -4.92 -17.09
CA LYS A 647 -36.61 -4.06 -17.64
C LYS A 647 -37.28 -4.83 -18.78
N LYS A 648 -38.59 -5.11 -18.71
CA LYS A 648 -39.31 -5.78 -19.81
C LYS A 648 -39.14 -4.93 -21.07
N ARG A 649 -38.29 -5.39 -21.99
CA ARG A 649 -38.01 -4.72 -23.26
C ARG A 649 -38.95 -5.23 -24.33
N ALA A 650 -39.33 -4.34 -25.25
CA ALA A 650 -40.05 -4.74 -26.45
C ALA A 650 -39.18 -5.72 -27.25
N LYS A 651 -39.79 -6.75 -27.85
CA LYS A 651 -39.07 -7.70 -28.71
C LYS A 651 -39.01 -7.17 -30.14
N ALA A 652 -37.89 -7.38 -30.82
CA ALA A 652 -37.76 -7.07 -32.24
C ALA A 652 -38.66 -7.99 -33.07
N ASP A 653 -39.39 -7.43 -34.04
CA ASP A 653 -40.16 -8.17 -35.01
C ASP A 653 -39.23 -8.89 -36.00
N PRO A 654 -39.20 -10.24 -36.04
CA PRO A 654 -38.34 -11.00 -36.94
C PRO A 654 -38.59 -10.74 -38.43
N ALA A 655 -39.79 -10.27 -38.80
CA ALA A 655 -40.12 -9.93 -40.18
C ALA A 655 -39.59 -8.54 -40.58
N ASN A 656 -39.24 -7.70 -39.61
CA ASN A 656 -38.82 -6.32 -39.85
C ASN A 656 -37.29 -6.18 -39.76
N LYS A 657 -36.63 -6.14 -40.92
CA LYS A 657 -35.16 -5.95 -41.02
C LYS A 657 -34.68 -4.58 -40.53
N MET A 658 -35.59 -3.64 -40.27
CA MET A 658 -35.29 -2.35 -39.66
C MET A 658 -35.28 -2.42 -38.13
N GLN A 659 -35.60 -3.57 -37.52
CA GLN A 659 -35.49 -3.80 -36.09
C GLN A 659 -34.39 -4.83 -35.81
N VAL A 660 -33.40 -4.46 -34.99
CA VAL A 660 -32.30 -5.33 -34.62
C VAL A 660 -32.52 -5.81 -33.19
N GLY A 661 -32.79 -7.11 -33.05
CA GLY A 661 -32.96 -7.77 -31.75
C GLY A 661 -31.68 -8.43 -31.22
N ALA A 662 -31.64 -8.70 -29.91
CA ALA A 662 -30.55 -9.45 -29.30
C ALA A 662 -30.57 -10.92 -29.75
N PRO A 663 -29.46 -11.47 -30.27
CA PRO A 663 -29.43 -12.86 -30.71
C PRO A 663 -29.48 -13.86 -29.54
N ILE A 664 -28.87 -13.49 -28.41
CA ILE A 664 -28.76 -14.30 -27.19
C ILE A 664 -28.92 -13.41 -25.95
N PRO A 665 -29.29 -13.97 -24.79
CA PRO A 665 -29.22 -13.24 -23.53
C PRO A 665 -27.78 -12.82 -23.23
N ALA A 666 -27.55 -11.54 -22.96
CA ALA A 666 -26.20 -10.99 -22.78
C ALA A 666 -26.23 -9.64 -22.06
N MET A 667 -25.06 -9.15 -21.67
CA MET A 667 -24.86 -7.77 -21.21
C MET A 667 -24.33 -6.90 -22.36
N VAL A 668 -24.81 -5.68 -22.52
CA VAL A 668 -24.30 -4.74 -23.53
C VAL A 668 -22.94 -4.20 -23.06
N SER A 669 -21.86 -4.58 -23.74
CA SER A 669 -20.48 -4.16 -23.40
C SER A 669 -20.17 -2.76 -23.90
N SER A 670 -20.62 -2.42 -25.12
CA SER A 670 -20.43 -1.08 -25.70
C SER A 670 -21.44 -0.81 -26.80
N VAL A 671 -21.84 0.46 -26.96
CA VAL A 671 -22.70 0.95 -28.06
C VAL A 671 -21.85 1.89 -28.92
N ALA A 672 -21.71 1.58 -30.21
CA ALA A 672 -20.79 2.27 -31.12
C ALA A 672 -21.50 3.20 -32.12
N ILE A 673 -22.78 3.48 -31.89
CA ILE A 673 -23.67 4.23 -32.78
C ILE A 673 -24.44 5.32 -32.04
N SER A 674 -24.97 6.29 -32.79
CA SER A 674 -25.83 7.34 -32.28
C SER A 674 -27.09 7.51 -33.15
N VAL A 675 -28.18 8.00 -32.55
CA VAL A 675 -29.42 8.30 -33.28
C VAL A 675 -29.15 9.33 -34.39
N GLY A 676 -29.66 9.08 -35.59
CA GLY A 676 -29.42 9.90 -36.78
C GLY A 676 -28.21 9.47 -37.62
N GLN A 677 -27.40 8.52 -37.16
CA GLN A 677 -26.26 8.00 -37.92
C GLN A 677 -26.72 7.13 -39.10
N LYS A 678 -26.13 7.33 -40.28
CA LYS A 678 -26.32 6.45 -41.45
C LYS A 678 -25.45 5.20 -41.27
N VAL A 679 -26.04 4.03 -41.47
CA VAL A 679 -25.36 2.74 -41.42
C VAL A 679 -25.68 1.92 -42.67
N LYS A 680 -24.71 1.14 -43.13
CA LYS A 680 -24.88 0.14 -44.17
C LYS A 680 -25.09 -1.23 -43.54
N LYS A 681 -25.73 -2.12 -44.27
CA LYS A 681 -25.85 -3.54 -43.91
C LYS A 681 -24.47 -4.10 -43.56
N LYS A 682 -24.40 -4.81 -42.43
CA LYS A 682 -23.18 -5.33 -41.78
C LYS A 682 -22.30 -4.31 -41.06
N ASP A 683 -22.70 -3.04 -40.95
CA ASP A 683 -22.00 -2.11 -40.07
C ASP A 683 -22.20 -2.50 -38.60
N LYS A 684 -21.15 -2.29 -37.80
CA LYS A 684 -21.15 -2.60 -36.37
C LYS A 684 -22.05 -1.61 -35.62
N LEU A 685 -22.99 -2.14 -34.84
CA LEU A 685 -23.89 -1.34 -34.01
C LEU A 685 -23.43 -1.31 -32.54
N LEU A 686 -23.29 -2.49 -31.93
CA LEU A 686 -22.92 -2.64 -30.52
C LEU A 686 -22.23 -3.97 -30.26
N VAL A 687 -21.67 -4.12 -29.06
CA VAL A 687 -21.03 -5.36 -28.59
C VAL A 687 -21.80 -5.87 -27.38
N LEU A 688 -22.16 -7.14 -27.43
CA LEU A 688 -22.73 -7.91 -26.33
C LEU A 688 -21.65 -8.79 -25.70
N GLU A 689 -21.76 -9.05 -24.41
CA GLU A 689 -20.89 -9.96 -23.66
C GLU A 689 -21.74 -10.99 -22.94
N ALA A 690 -21.48 -12.27 -23.22
CA ALA A 690 -22.09 -13.40 -22.53
C ALA A 690 -21.00 -14.45 -22.28
N MET A 691 -20.93 -14.98 -21.05
CA MET A 691 -19.95 -16.01 -20.67
C MET A 691 -18.49 -15.67 -21.04
N LYS A 692 -18.07 -14.41 -20.86
CA LYS A 692 -16.74 -13.87 -21.22
C LYS A 692 -16.44 -13.87 -22.73
N MET A 693 -17.42 -14.15 -23.57
CA MET A 693 -17.32 -14.05 -25.01
C MET A 693 -18.03 -12.79 -25.50
N GLN A 694 -17.33 -12.00 -26.33
CA GLN A 694 -17.89 -10.80 -26.94
C GLN A 694 -18.50 -11.12 -28.31
N THR A 695 -19.76 -10.76 -28.49
CA THR A 695 -20.50 -10.91 -29.75
C THR A 695 -20.84 -9.53 -30.31
N THR A 696 -20.40 -9.24 -31.52
CA THR A 696 -20.73 -7.97 -32.18
C THR A 696 -22.08 -8.09 -32.89
N VAL A 697 -22.95 -7.10 -32.69
CA VAL A 697 -24.25 -6.98 -33.36
C VAL A 697 -24.12 -6.02 -34.54
N TYR A 698 -24.63 -6.44 -35.71
CA TYR A 698 -24.48 -5.72 -36.97
C TYR A 698 -25.84 -5.27 -37.54
N ALA A 699 -25.82 -4.23 -38.37
CA ALA A 699 -27.00 -3.77 -39.11
C ALA A 699 -27.50 -4.82 -40.10
N LEU A 700 -28.82 -5.06 -40.12
CA LEU A 700 -29.47 -6.04 -41.00
C LEU A 700 -29.86 -5.48 -42.38
N ALA A 701 -29.90 -4.14 -42.50
CA ALA A 701 -30.22 -3.39 -43.71
C ALA A 701 -29.47 -2.04 -43.72
N ASP A 702 -29.46 -1.38 -44.88
CA ASP A 702 -29.04 0.01 -45.00
C ASP A 702 -30.13 0.92 -44.41
N GLY A 703 -29.75 1.97 -43.67
CA GLY A 703 -30.73 2.88 -43.08
C GLY A 703 -30.13 3.94 -42.16
N VAL A 704 -30.99 4.68 -41.48
CA VAL A 704 -30.61 5.66 -40.46
C VAL A 704 -31.05 5.15 -39.09
N ILE A 705 -30.17 5.22 -38.08
CA ILE A 705 -30.51 4.86 -36.70
C ILE A 705 -31.63 5.77 -36.20
N ASP A 706 -32.80 5.18 -35.92
CA ASP A 706 -33.99 5.88 -35.43
C ASP A 706 -34.02 5.90 -33.89
N LYS A 707 -33.81 4.73 -33.25
CA LYS A 707 -33.69 4.62 -31.79
C LYS A 707 -32.63 3.59 -31.40
N VAL A 708 -32.01 3.86 -30.25
CA VAL A 708 -31.15 2.90 -29.54
C VAL A 708 -31.81 2.67 -28.19
N GLU A 709 -32.30 1.45 -27.96
CA GLU A 709 -33.13 1.08 -26.80
C GLU A 709 -32.29 0.60 -25.60
N VAL A 710 -30.96 0.52 -25.77
CA VAL A 710 -30.02 -0.04 -24.79
C VAL A 710 -28.80 0.85 -24.56
N GLN A 711 -28.21 0.75 -23.38
CA GLN A 711 -26.94 1.40 -23.02
C GLN A 711 -25.91 0.37 -22.52
N ALA A 712 -24.64 0.75 -22.47
CA ALA A 712 -23.60 -0.11 -21.93
C ALA A 712 -23.89 -0.46 -20.45
N GLY A 713 -23.79 -1.75 -20.11
CA GLY A 713 -24.14 -2.31 -18.81
C GLY A 713 -25.55 -2.92 -18.74
N ASP A 714 -26.43 -2.63 -19.71
CA ASP A 714 -27.78 -3.21 -19.71
C ASP A 714 -27.74 -4.73 -19.95
N GLN A 715 -28.54 -5.48 -19.19
CA GLN A 715 -28.87 -6.87 -19.54
C GLN A 715 -30.02 -6.91 -20.55
N VAL A 716 -29.88 -7.79 -21.54
CA VAL A 716 -30.87 -8.04 -22.58
C VAL A 716 -31.15 -9.53 -22.67
N ASP A 717 -32.41 -9.88 -22.88
CA ASP A 717 -32.84 -11.23 -23.20
C ASP A 717 -32.85 -11.48 -24.70
N SER A 718 -32.86 -12.75 -25.12
CA SER A 718 -33.00 -13.09 -26.54
C SER A 718 -34.24 -12.40 -27.13
N LYS A 719 -34.05 -11.82 -28.32
CA LYS A 719 -35.01 -11.05 -29.12
C LYS A 719 -35.37 -9.66 -28.59
N ASP A 720 -34.80 -9.19 -27.48
CA ASP A 720 -35.02 -7.80 -27.05
C ASP A 720 -34.59 -6.83 -28.14
N LEU A 721 -35.43 -5.83 -28.42
CA LEU A 721 -35.12 -4.78 -29.39
C LEU A 721 -33.94 -3.95 -28.88
N LEU A 722 -32.87 -3.92 -29.68
CA LEU A 722 -31.65 -3.18 -29.38
C LEU A 722 -31.62 -1.84 -30.10
N VAL A 723 -31.96 -1.86 -31.40
CA VAL A 723 -31.85 -0.71 -32.30
C VAL A 723 -32.97 -0.76 -33.34
N SER A 724 -33.57 0.39 -33.65
CA SER A 724 -34.45 0.55 -34.82
C SER A 724 -33.80 1.46 -35.89
N LEU A 725 -34.07 1.14 -37.16
CA LEU A 725 -33.65 1.87 -38.35
C LEU A 725 -34.89 2.50 -39.01
N ARG A 726 -34.70 3.59 -39.77
CA ARG A 726 -35.70 4.18 -40.67
C ARG A 726 -35.13 4.49 -42.05
#